data_AF-A0AAD3MD40-F1
#
_entry.id   AF-A0AAD3MD40-F1
#
_cell.length_a   1.000
_cell.length_b   1.000
_cell.length_c   1.000
_cell.angle_alpha   90.00
_cell.angle_beta   90.00
_cell.angle_gamma   90.00
#
_symmetry.space_group_name_H-M   'P 1'
#
loop_
_entity.id
_entity.type
_entity.pdbx_description
1 polymer ?
#
loop_
_entity_poly.entity_id
_entity_poly.type
_entity_poly.pdbx_seq_one_letter_code
_entity_poly.pdbx_strand_id
1 'polypeptide(L)'
;MADDVLSSCLGMAPIYSNASEAEEGAEQEKQPTEKTNTKSKPEKRKSITEKTVKAKKKKKSKQTQCIIPQKKETEDEKSTKPPKKRKKKKTITDVLATSEPKPGCPADLQNLITQHFSDKRSVIEQEELKLQDSCFLSSNDLTHSLSSYLKQVCPKWAKIQKQHTEKSSVVLLIVCSSALRTIDLIKQLTTFKGEAKAVKLFAKHIKIEEQVKLLQKGVTHVGVGTPGRISALIEKEGLNLQALRYLVLDWNWRDQKLRRMVDIPEIKQDLMKLLESGILNGCKDDKPKVRVMGKEKAKSGPLARRPDNSAFKQQRLPAWSPMLTANTVLPFFYFMSLICMLLGVWLLLTVQSTQEIKVDYTHAGTCNMCFETLKNMSNAGKSCTCTVEFSIEKPFKGDVFFYYGLQNFHQNLRRYMDSRDDAQMVGRKENLKNPSIYCEPFKKDQNGLPIAPCGAVANSIFNDSFTLTYIGSSGASHRVPLLRRGITWYTDKNVKFRNPKMDNLTLAQVFEDTAKPLYWQKPVYELDPHQATNNGFINDDLIVWMREAAFPNFKKLYGILYRANNPFTKGLPAGTYNISISYNFPVQYFRGRKQVVLTTLTWFGGQNHFLPIAYLVTSSLILLIAVVLTVVWLKFGKNGKNMEE
;
A
#
# COMPACT_ATOMS: atom_id res chain seq x y z
N MET A 1 25.77 -65.37 5.94
CA MET A 1 26.31 -64.70 7.15
C MET A 1 26.58 -63.26 6.74
N ALA A 2 26.19 -62.22 7.46
CA ALA A 2 25.40 -62.04 8.68
C ALA A 2 25.65 -60.56 9.05
N ASP A 3 24.70 -59.71 9.43
CA ASP A 3 23.25 -59.91 9.61
C ASP A 3 22.43 -58.71 9.09
N ASP A 4 21.13 -58.94 9.01
CA ASP A 4 20.07 -57.97 8.68
C ASP A 4 19.41 -57.47 10.00
N VAL A 5 18.22 -56.86 9.92
CA VAL A 5 17.31 -56.61 11.04
C VAL A 5 17.69 -55.47 12.00
N LEU A 6 17.23 -54.25 11.66
CA LEU A 6 16.12 -53.69 12.44
C LEU A 6 15.22 -52.80 11.58
N SER A 7 13.96 -53.20 11.45
CA SER A 7 12.88 -52.38 10.91
C SER A 7 11.76 -52.29 11.93
N SER A 8 11.27 -51.10 12.24
CA SER A 8 9.83 -50.78 12.15
C SER A 8 9.43 -49.48 12.86
N CYS A 9 8.36 -48.87 12.32
CA CYS A 9 7.37 -48.04 13.00
C CYS A 9 7.71 -46.63 13.51
N LEU A 10 6.70 -45.76 13.38
CA LEU A 10 6.58 -44.36 13.84
C LEU A 10 7.53 -43.35 13.15
N GLY A 11 7.12 -42.12 12.81
CA GLY A 11 5.77 -41.55 12.85
C GLY A 11 5.78 -40.03 13.08
N MET A 12 4.92 -39.31 12.34
CA MET A 12 4.54 -37.89 12.52
C MET A 12 5.53 -36.76 12.15
N ALA A 13 5.01 -35.89 11.27
CA ALA A 13 5.11 -34.42 11.25
C ALA A 13 6.47 -33.69 11.30
N PRO A 14 6.84 -32.93 10.23
CA PRO A 14 7.73 -31.78 10.38
C PRO A 14 7.00 -30.60 11.05
N ILE A 15 7.59 -30.07 12.12
CA ILE A 15 7.06 -28.92 12.87
C ILE A 15 7.24 -27.62 12.07
N TYR A 16 6.16 -26.87 11.85
CA TYR A 16 6.21 -25.43 11.59
C TYR A 16 5.13 -24.71 12.41
N SER A 17 5.44 -23.52 12.90
CA SER A 17 4.71 -22.84 13.96
C SER A 17 3.48 -22.06 13.46
N ASN A 18 2.31 -22.36 14.05
CA ASN A 18 1.17 -21.45 14.07
C ASN A 18 1.30 -20.50 15.27
N ALA A 19 1.13 -19.20 15.02
CA ALA A 19 0.72 -18.21 16.03
C ALA A 19 0.13 -16.99 15.28
N SER A 20 -1.18 -16.99 15.09
CA SER A 20 -1.93 -15.95 14.38
C SER A 20 -2.89 -15.24 15.33
N GLU A 21 -2.97 -13.92 15.26
CA GLU A 21 -4.10 -13.09 15.68
C GLU A 21 -3.91 -11.75 14.95
N ALA A 22 -4.71 -11.29 13.97
CA ALA A 22 -6.13 -11.42 13.65
C ALA A 22 -7.06 -10.50 14.48
N GLU A 23 -7.57 -9.45 13.83
CA GLU A 23 -8.89 -8.89 14.13
C GLU A 23 -9.46 -8.19 12.88
N GLU A 24 -10.79 -8.04 12.83
CA GLU A 24 -11.53 -7.61 11.63
C GLU A 24 -11.90 -6.12 11.65
N GLY A 25 -12.17 -5.53 10.48
CA GLY A 25 -12.66 -4.16 10.35
C GLY A 25 -13.22 -3.87 8.97
N ALA A 26 -14.55 -3.95 8.82
CA ALA A 26 -15.23 -3.67 7.55
C ALA A 26 -15.73 -2.22 7.48
N GLU A 27 -15.50 -1.55 6.35
CA GLU A 27 -16.22 -0.31 5.99
C GLU A 27 -16.93 -0.47 4.64
N GLN A 28 -18.09 0.19 4.53
CA GLN A 28 -18.95 0.19 3.35
C GLN A 28 -18.69 1.46 2.53
N GLU A 29 -18.34 1.34 1.26
CA GLU A 29 -18.26 2.51 0.36
C GLU A 29 -19.49 2.58 -0.55
N LYS A 30 -20.19 3.74 -0.52
CA LYS A 30 -21.39 3.99 -1.34
C LYS A 30 -21.07 4.85 -2.54
N GLN A 31 -21.61 4.47 -3.71
CA GLN A 31 -21.61 5.32 -4.90
C GLN A 31 -22.38 6.64 -4.66
N PRO A 32 -21.90 7.77 -5.22
CA PRO A 32 -22.74 8.93 -5.50
C PRO A 32 -23.62 8.65 -6.72
N THR A 33 -24.90 9.04 -6.67
CA THR A 33 -25.83 8.96 -7.81
C THR A 33 -25.75 10.18 -8.71
N GLU A 34 -26.04 9.98 -10.00
CA GLU A 34 -26.07 11.00 -11.04
C GLU A 34 -27.35 11.87 -10.98
N LYS A 35 -27.24 13.15 -11.33
CA LYS A 35 -28.36 13.93 -11.87
C LYS A 35 -27.92 14.81 -13.05
N THR A 36 -28.67 14.67 -14.13
CA THR A 36 -28.41 15.25 -15.45
C THR A 36 -28.85 16.71 -15.56
N ASN A 37 -28.21 17.48 -16.45
CA ASN A 37 -28.95 18.38 -17.34
C ASN A 37 -28.16 18.71 -18.62
N THR A 38 -28.88 18.97 -19.71
CA THR A 38 -28.35 19.01 -21.09
C THR A 38 -28.35 20.41 -21.71
N LYS A 39 -27.39 20.70 -22.61
CA LYS A 39 -27.66 21.13 -24.02
C LYS A 39 -26.40 21.45 -24.86
N SER A 40 -26.57 21.25 -26.19
CA SER A 40 -25.90 21.91 -27.34
C SER A 40 -24.36 21.98 -27.49
N LYS A 41 -23.86 21.22 -28.48
CA LYS A 41 -22.77 21.59 -29.42
C LYS A 41 -23.19 22.85 -30.26
N PRO A 42 -22.31 23.60 -30.99
CA PRO A 42 -21.37 23.02 -31.98
C PRO A 42 -19.98 23.71 -32.17
N GLU A 43 -18.94 22.88 -32.12
CA GLU A 43 -17.97 22.65 -33.22
C GLU A 43 -17.98 23.60 -34.45
N LYS A 44 -16.86 24.29 -34.75
CA LYS A 44 -16.07 24.10 -36.01
C LYS A 44 -14.80 24.96 -36.19
N ARG A 45 -13.92 24.38 -37.03
CA ARG A 45 -12.94 24.98 -37.97
C ARG A 45 -11.47 25.22 -37.53
N LYS A 46 -10.58 24.61 -38.32
CA LYS A 46 -9.11 24.84 -38.42
C LYS A 46 -8.86 26.08 -39.31
N SER A 47 -7.66 26.68 -39.26
CA SER A 47 -6.64 26.53 -40.35
C SER A 47 -5.51 27.58 -40.34
N ILE A 48 -4.26 27.11 -40.55
CA ILE A 48 -3.16 27.70 -41.36
C ILE A 48 -2.56 29.04 -40.85
N THR A 49 -1.26 29.43 -40.85
CA THR A 49 0.13 28.93 -41.09
C THR A 49 0.88 30.06 -41.85
N GLU A 50 2.23 30.07 -41.82
CA GLU A 50 3.19 30.90 -42.61
C GLU A 50 3.63 32.23 -41.93
N LYS A 51 4.89 32.38 -41.46
CA LYS A 51 6.15 32.83 -42.15
C LYS A 51 6.26 34.37 -42.27
N THR A 52 7.40 35.05 -42.14
CA THR A 52 8.83 34.67 -41.92
C THR A 52 9.51 35.72 -40.99
N VAL A 53 10.82 36.01 -40.85
CA VAL A 53 12.09 35.73 -41.57
C VAL A 53 13.21 35.33 -40.56
N LYS A 54 14.43 35.89 -40.62
CA LYS A 54 15.62 35.65 -39.74
C LYS A 54 16.57 36.86 -39.83
N ALA A 55 17.45 37.11 -38.83
CA ALA A 55 18.87 37.47 -39.07
C ALA A 55 19.78 37.66 -37.82
N LYS A 56 21.03 37.16 -37.97
CA LYS A 56 22.33 37.62 -37.40
C LYS A 56 22.74 37.32 -35.92
N LYS A 57 24.06 37.08 -35.80
CA LYS A 57 24.90 36.68 -34.63
C LYS A 57 25.47 37.97 -33.93
N LYS A 58 26.28 38.00 -32.85
CA LYS A 58 27.44 37.15 -32.48
C LYS A 58 28.10 37.54 -31.11
N LYS A 59 28.57 36.54 -30.33
CA LYS A 59 29.77 36.50 -29.41
C LYS A 59 29.94 37.35 -28.11
N LYS A 60 30.05 36.61 -26.98
CA LYS A 60 31.16 36.47 -25.98
C LYS A 60 31.47 37.48 -24.84
N SER A 61 31.62 36.88 -23.64
CA SER A 61 32.50 37.23 -22.47
C SER A 61 32.06 38.42 -21.59
N LYS A 62 32.51 38.58 -20.33
CA LYS A 62 33.74 38.08 -19.63
C LYS A 62 33.52 37.91 -18.11
N GLN A 63 34.46 37.28 -17.41
CA GLN A 63 34.51 37.18 -15.93
C GLN A 63 34.96 38.51 -15.28
N THR A 64 34.73 38.68 -13.97
CA THR A 64 35.53 39.56 -13.09
C THR A 64 35.48 39.05 -11.65
N GLN A 65 36.60 39.15 -10.92
CA GLN A 65 36.70 38.83 -9.50
C GLN A 65 37.65 39.84 -8.81
N CYS A 66 37.27 40.31 -7.61
CA CYS A 66 38.07 41.02 -6.59
C CYS A 66 38.99 42.22 -6.95
N ILE A 67 38.87 43.31 -6.17
CA ILE A 67 39.98 43.98 -5.44
C ILE A 67 39.39 44.98 -4.41
N ILE A 68 40.18 45.35 -3.41
CA ILE A 68 39.80 46.09 -2.18
C ILE A 68 40.08 47.60 -2.33
N PRO A 69 39.43 48.49 -1.55
CA PRO A 69 40.22 49.47 -0.78
C PRO A 69 39.74 49.69 0.67
N GLN A 70 40.56 50.40 1.45
CA GLN A 70 40.48 50.54 2.91
C GLN A 70 39.61 51.73 3.39
N LYS A 71 39.48 51.86 4.72
CA LYS A 71 38.99 53.07 5.41
C LYS A 71 39.83 54.31 5.05
N LYS A 72 39.22 55.49 5.21
CA LYS A 72 39.90 56.71 5.66
C LYS A 72 39.23 57.22 6.94
N GLU A 73 39.98 58.00 7.72
CA GLU A 73 39.57 58.49 9.04
C GLU A 73 39.09 59.95 8.98
N THR A 74 38.66 60.46 10.13
CA THR A 74 38.03 61.77 10.36
C THR A 74 39.04 62.91 10.49
N GLU A 75 38.63 64.17 10.34
CA GLU A 75 38.43 65.12 11.47
C GLU A 75 37.94 66.53 11.07
N ASP A 76 37.67 67.34 12.09
CA ASP A 76 37.50 68.81 12.18
C ASP A 76 36.22 69.57 11.73
N GLU A 77 35.43 69.91 12.77
CA GLU A 77 34.99 71.27 13.15
C GLU A 77 34.18 72.17 12.19
N LYS A 78 32.94 72.56 12.60
CA LYS A 78 32.77 73.64 13.60
C LYS A 78 31.35 73.88 14.16
N SER A 79 31.33 74.24 15.45
CA SER A 79 30.45 75.24 16.11
C SER A 79 29.06 74.90 16.71
N THR A 80 28.84 75.51 17.90
CA THR A 80 27.58 75.79 18.64
C THR A 80 26.82 74.68 19.39
N LYS A 81 26.30 75.06 20.58
CA LYS A 81 25.47 74.24 21.50
C LYS A 81 24.01 74.79 21.54
N PRO A 82 23.06 74.42 22.44
CA PRO A 82 21.82 73.80 21.96
C PRO A 82 20.51 74.45 22.48
N PRO A 83 19.34 73.97 22.00
CA PRO A 83 18.16 73.85 22.86
C PRO A 83 17.72 72.39 23.09
N LYS A 84 16.78 72.21 24.04
CA LYS A 84 16.50 70.91 24.69
C LYS A 84 15.60 69.98 23.87
N LYS A 85 15.85 68.67 23.98
CA LYS A 85 15.12 67.57 23.32
C LYS A 85 13.61 67.63 23.57
N ARG A 86 12.80 67.67 22.51
CA ARG A 86 11.42 67.13 22.56
C ARG A 86 11.52 65.60 22.56
N LYS A 87 11.38 64.95 23.72
CA LYS A 87 11.41 63.48 23.83
C LYS A 87 10.27 62.89 22.99
N LYS A 88 10.58 62.25 21.84
CA LYS A 88 9.62 61.30 21.23
C LYS A 88 9.30 60.22 22.27
N LYS A 89 8.03 59.93 22.50
CA LYS A 89 7.63 58.72 23.26
C LYS A 89 8.27 57.52 22.55
N LYS A 90 9.05 56.71 23.28
CA LYS A 90 9.53 55.42 22.76
C LYS A 90 8.32 54.58 22.37
N THR A 91 8.39 53.89 21.23
CA THR A 91 7.34 52.95 20.84
C THR A 91 7.32 51.80 21.84
N ILE A 92 6.15 51.22 22.13
CA ILE A 92 6.02 50.11 23.11
C ILE A 92 6.98 48.96 22.75
N THR A 93 7.13 48.67 21.45
CA THR A 93 8.08 47.69 20.89
C THR A 93 9.54 47.98 21.25
N ASP A 94 9.97 49.26 21.25
CA ASP A 94 11.35 49.65 21.56
C ASP A 94 11.68 49.44 23.05
N VAL A 95 10.69 49.69 23.92
CA VAL A 95 10.81 49.50 25.37
C VAL A 95 10.83 48.00 25.70
N LEU A 96 9.90 47.23 25.12
CA LEU A 96 9.78 45.77 25.29
C LEU A 96 10.96 44.97 24.71
N ALA A 97 11.85 45.62 23.94
CA ALA A 97 13.09 45.07 23.42
C ALA A 97 14.32 45.36 24.31
N THR A 98 14.25 46.31 25.25
CA THR A 98 15.38 46.63 26.16
C THR A 98 15.31 45.93 27.52
N SER A 99 14.17 45.33 27.87
CA SER A 99 13.94 44.62 29.15
C SER A 99 14.15 43.11 29.01
N GLU A 100 14.85 42.49 29.97
CA GLU A 100 14.94 41.02 30.02
C GLU A 100 13.56 40.36 30.22
N PRO A 101 13.31 39.18 29.63
CA PRO A 101 12.01 38.52 29.69
C PRO A 101 11.82 37.79 31.04
N LYS A 102 11.39 38.52 32.07
CA LYS A 102 10.88 37.92 33.32
C LYS A 102 9.75 36.93 32.99
N PRO A 103 9.79 35.67 33.48
CA PRO A 103 8.70 34.72 33.27
C PRO A 103 7.48 35.17 34.09
N GLY A 104 6.33 35.28 33.43
CA GLY A 104 5.08 35.65 34.11
C GLY A 104 4.71 34.65 35.22
N CYS A 105 4.45 35.15 36.41
CA CYS A 105 4.06 34.36 37.59
C CYS A 105 2.53 34.45 37.85
N PRO A 106 1.96 33.61 38.73
CA PRO A 106 0.53 33.70 39.10
C PRO A 106 0.12 35.09 39.61
N ALA A 107 0.99 35.76 40.37
CA ALA A 107 0.73 37.12 40.86
C ALA A 107 0.62 38.15 39.71
N ASP A 108 1.30 37.97 38.57
CA ASP A 108 1.12 38.85 37.41
C ASP A 108 -0.28 38.72 36.80
N LEU A 109 -0.90 37.54 36.87
CA LEU A 109 -2.29 37.32 36.45
C LEU A 109 -3.28 37.90 37.47
N GLN A 110 -3.08 37.63 38.76
CA GLN A 110 -3.94 38.18 39.82
C GLN A 110 -3.94 39.71 39.81
N ASN A 111 -2.76 40.34 39.70
CA ASN A 111 -2.63 41.79 39.57
C ASN A 111 -3.34 42.33 38.32
N LEU A 112 -3.28 41.60 37.19
CA LEU A 112 -3.95 42.02 35.96
C LEU A 112 -5.49 41.94 36.05
N ILE A 113 -6.02 40.96 36.80
CA ILE A 113 -7.44 40.83 37.11
C ILE A 113 -7.89 41.98 38.01
N THR A 114 -7.23 42.17 39.16
CA THR A 114 -7.56 43.26 40.10
C THR A 114 -7.49 44.64 39.42
N GLN A 115 -6.48 44.90 38.58
CA GLN A 115 -6.36 46.13 37.79
C GLN A 115 -7.39 46.26 36.64
N HIS A 116 -8.12 45.21 36.27
CA HIS A 116 -9.17 45.30 35.24
C HIS A 116 -10.58 45.52 35.82
N PHE A 117 -10.78 45.16 37.09
CA PHE A 117 -12.07 45.23 37.78
C PHE A 117 -12.12 46.31 38.88
N SER A 118 -10.99 46.94 39.24
CA SER A 118 -10.91 48.06 40.20
C SER A 118 -11.92 49.17 39.93
N ASP A 119 -12.16 49.46 38.65
CA ASP A 119 -12.96 50.59 38.19
C ASP A 119 -14.42 50.17 37.87
N LYS A 120 -14.80 48.92 38.16
CA LYS A 120 -16.04 48.28 37.68
C LYS A 120 -16.87 47.55 38.75
N ARG A 121 -16.28 47.20 39.90
CA ARG A 121 -16.92 46.39 40.95
C ARG A 121 -16.66 46.96 42.34
N SER A 122 -17.57 46.70 43.27
CA SER A 122 -17.47 47.14 44.67
C SER A 122 -16.31 46.47 45.43
N VAL A 123 -15.90 47.05 46.56
CA VAL A 123 -14.76 46.56 47.37
C VAL A 123 -14.95 45.09 47.77
N ILE A 124 -16.17 44.69 48.13
CA ILE A 124 -16.51 43.31 48.54
C ILE A 124 -16.32 42.33 47.37
N GLU A 125 -16.81 42.70 46.17
CA GLU A 125 -16.61 41.90 44.95
C GLU A 125 -15.13 41.83 44.52
N GLN A 126 -14.31 42.84 44.88
CA GLN A 126 -12.87 42.81 44.59
C GLN A 126 -12.13 41.80 45.47
N GLU A 127 -12.58 41.55 46.71
CA GLU A 127 -12.07 40.45 47.53
C GLU A 127 -12.52 39.08 46.98
N GLU A 128 -13.74 38.98 46.46
CA GLU A 128 -14.25 37.77 45.80
C GLU A 128 -13.49 37.36 44.52
N LEU A 129 -12.72 38.28 43.91
CA LEU A 129 -11.87 38.03 42.74
C LEU A 129 -10.46 37.53 43.09
N LYS A 130 -10.16 37.30 44.37
CA LYS A 130 -8.85 36.82 44.85
C LYS A 130 -8.75 35.29 44.74
N LEU A 131 -8.01 34.81 43.74
CA LEU A 131 -7.76 33.38 43.56
C LEU A 131 -6.80 32.88 44.65
N GLN A 132 -7.11 31.72 45.24
CA GLN A 132 -6.20 31.06 46.20
C GLN A 132 -4.99 30.44 45.49
N ASP A 133 -3.84 30.40 46.17
CA ASP A 133 -2.61 29.79 45.63
C ASP A 133 -2.77 28.30 45.26
N SER A 134 -3.72 27.59 45.89
CA SER A 134 -4.14 26.21 45.59
C SER A 134 -4.66 26.00 44.15
N CYS A 135 -5.21 27.05 43.54
CA CYS A 135 -5.67 27.05 42.15
C CYS A 135 -4.49 27.01 41.15
N PHE A 136 -3.33 27.53 41.55
CA PHE A 136 -2.13 27.58 40.75
C PHE A 136 -1.21 26.38 41.02
N LEU A 137 -0.38 26.04 40.03
CA LEU A 137 0.74 25.11 40.21
C LEU A 137 2.02 25.73 39.67
N SER A 138 3.16 25.18 40.08
CA SER A 138 4.49 25.67 39.73
C SER A 138 4.65 25.94 38.23
N SER A 139 5.25 27.10 37.93
CA SER A 139 5.62 27.52 36.58
C SER A 139 6.59 26.52 35.96
N ASN A 140 6.48 26.30 34.64
CA ASN A 140 7.41 25.43 33.91
C ASN A 140 8.86 25.87 34.14
N ASP A 141 9.72 24.97 34.62
CA ASP A 141 11.16 25.21 34.55
C ASP A 141 11.60 25.07 33.08
N LEU A 142 12.49 25.96 32.64
CA LEU A 142 12.59 26.41 31.25
C LEU A 142 13.41 25.44 30.36
N THR A 143 13.49 24.18 30.79
CA THR A 143 14.29 23.06 30.26
C THR A 143 13.44 22.02 29.54
N HIS A 144 12.13 21.94 29.82
CA HIS A 144 11.24 20.89 29.30
C HIS A 144 10.37 21.36 28.14
N SER A 145 10.27 20.52 27.09
CA SER A 145 9.37 20.73 25.95
C SER A 145 7.89 20.69 26.38
N LEU A 146 6.99 21.31 25.61
CA LEU A 146 5.57 21.46 25.97
C LEU A 146 4.90 20.12 26.35
N SER A 147 5.12 19.05 25.58
CA SER A 147 4.57 17.72 25.88
C SER A 147 5.24 17.03 27.07
N SER A 148 6.45 17.44 27.47
CA SER A 148 7.10 17.01 28.72
C SER A 148 6.52 17.76 29.92
N TYR A 149 6.40 19.10 29.83
CA TYR A 149 5.76 19.93 30.85
C TYR A 149 4.35 19.42 31.15
N LEU A 150 3.51 19.20 30.14
CA LEU A 150 2.13 18.72 30.33
C LEU A 150 2.04 17.32 30.96
N LYS A 151 3.03 16.43 30.78
CA LYS A 151 3.08 15.13 31.49
C LYS A 151 3.35 15.29 32.99
N GLN A 152 4.21 16.23 33.37
CA GLN A 152 4.47 16.61 34.76
C GLN A 152 3.27 17.37 35.38
N VAL A 153 2.63 18.23 34.59
CA VAL A 153 1.53 19.13 34.97
C VAL A 153 0.19 18.42 35.16
N CYS A 154 -0.13 17.45 34.30
CA CYS A 154 -1.36 16.66 34.32
C CYS A 154 -1.04 15.21 34.70
N PRO A 155 -0.61 14.92 35.95
CA PRO A 155 -0.31 13.56 36.37
C PRO A 155 -1.55 12.68 36.23
N LYS A 156 -1.34 11.43 35.79
CA LYS A 156 -2.41 10.46 35.49
C LYS A 156 -3.35 10.86 34.33
N TRP A 157 -2.93 11.76 33.41
CA TRP A 157 -3.69 12.19 32.21
C TRP A 157 -4.43 11.06 31.50
N ALA A 158 -3.77 9.92 31.23
CA ALA A 158 -4.39 8.78 30.54
C ALA A 158 -5.63 8.20 31.24
N LYS A 159 -5.70 8.26 32.58
CA LYS A 159 -6.91 7.89 33.33
C LYS A 159 -7.99 8.95 33.20
N ILE A 160 -7.62 10.24 33.32
CA ILE A 160 -8.56 11.37 33.23
C ILE A 160 -9.19 11.43 31.83
N GLN A 161 -8.40 11.19 30.77
CA GLN A 161 -8.88 11.08 29.40
C GLN A 161 -9.94 9.98 29.26
N LYS A 162 -9.65 8.74 29.72
CA LYS A 162 -10.58 7.61 29.64
C LYS A 162 -11.83 7.74 30.53
N GLN A 163 -11.82 8.64 31.50
CA GLN A 163 -12.98 8.95 32.36
C GLN A 163 -13.91 10.03 31.79
N HIS A 164 -13.53 10.72 30.71
CA HIS A 164 -14.32 11.81 30.13
C HIS A 164 -15.15 11.32 28.94
N THR A 165 -16.47 11.32 29.08
CA THR A 165 -17.43 10.83 28.08
C THR A 165 -18.45 11.88 27.62
N GLU A 166 -18.39 13.09 28.19
CA GLU A 166 -19.30 14.18 27.86
C GLU A 166 -19.10 14.73 26.44
N LYS A 167 -20.16 15.34 25.91
CA LYS A 167 -20.16 16.06 24.63
C LYS A 167 -20.21 17.56 24.89
N SER A 168 -19.67 18.36 23.98
CA SER A 168 -19.58 19.81 24.12
C SER A 168 -18.80 20.33 25.34
N SER A 169 -18.01 19.52 26.04
CA SER A 169 -17.07 19.96 27.09
C SER A 169 -15.62 19.54 26.75
N VAL A 170 -14.64 20.03 27.52
CA VAL A 170 -13.21 19.70 27.38
C VAL A 170 -12.51 19.63 28.75
N VAL A 171 -11.59 18.69 28.92
CA VAL A 171 -10.85 18.48 30.19
C VAL A 171 -9.67 19.46 30.35
N LEU A 172 -8.99 19.76 29.23
CA LEU A 172 -7.84 20.65 29.16
C LEU A 172 -8.11 21.75 28.12
N LEU A 173 -8.03 23.01 28.53
CA LEU A 173 -8.18 24.17 27.65
C LEU A 173 -6.88 24.98 27.62
N ILE A 174 -6.34 25.20 26.42
CA ILE A 174 -5.14 26.00 26.20
C ILE A 174 -5.50 27.27 25.41
N VAL A 175 -5.30 28.42 26.05
CA VAL A 175 -5.65 29.73 25.50
C VAL A 175 -4.39 30.40 24.96
N CYS A 176 -4.46 30.88 23.71
CA CYS A 176 -3.33 31.48 23.00
C CYS A 176 -3.76 32.72 22.18
N SER A 177 -2.81 33.57 21.83
CA SER A 177 -3.06 34.88 21.22
C SER A 177 -3.45 34.86 19.74
N SER A 178 -3.27 33.74 19.02
CA SER A 178 -3.53 33.72 17.58
C SER A 178 -3.81 32.33 17.01
N ALA A 179 -4.58 32.29 15.93
CA ALA A 179 -4.89 31.07 15.16
C ALA A 179 -3.64 30.32 14.66
N LEU A 180 -2.57 31.04 14.31
CA LEU A 180 -1.29 30.44 13.91
C LEU A 180 -0.63 29.71 15.09
N ARG A 181 -0.61 30.35 16.27
CA ARG A 181 -0.10 29.75 17.50
C ARG A 181 -0.96 28.58 17.98
N THR A 182 -2.29 28.61 17.77
CA THR A 182 -3.15 27.43 18.00
C THR A 182 -2.68 26.20 17.21
N ILE A 183 -2.37 26.38 15.92
CA ILE A 183 -1.94 25.27 15.04
C ILE A 183 -0.56 24.76 15.45
N ASP A 184 0.36 25.64 15.81
CA ASP A 184 1.69 25.31 16.33
C ASP A 184 1.61 24.50 17.64
N LEU A 185 0.87 24.99 18.64
CA LEU A 185 0.64 24.27 19.90
C LEU A 185 0.05 22.87 19.66
N ILE A 186 -0.97 22.73 18.81
CA ILE A 186 -1.57 21.41 18.49
C ILE A 186 -0.57 20.45 17.83
N LYS A 187 0.41 20.93 17.05
CA LYS A 187 1.50 20.10 16.55
C LYS A 187 2.44 19.66 17.68
N GLN A 188 2.79 20.56 18.59
CA GLN A 188 3.66 20.27 19.74
C GLN A 188 3.02 19.32 20.78
N LEU A 189 1.68 19.26 20.84
CA LEU A 189 0.91 18.31 21.68
C LEU A 189 0.89 16.86 21.16
N THR A 190 1.47 16.56 20.00
CA THR A 190 1.41 15.22 19.37
C THR A 190 1.92 14.08 20.26
N THR A 191 2.97 14.32 21.06
CA THR A 191 3.54 13.31 21.99
C THR A 191 2.93 13.33 23.40
N PHE A 192 1.97 14.23 23.67
CA PHE A 192 1.13 14.25 24.87
C PHE A 192 -0.25 13.64 24.62
N LYS A 193 -0.87 13.93 23.47
CA LYS A 193 -2.28 13.57 23.22
C LYS A 193 -2.52 12.06 23.14
N GLY A 194 -1.65 11.29 22.47
CA GLY A 194 -1.95 9.89 22.12
C GLY A 194 -3.29 9.77 21.36
N GLU A 195 -4.21 8.99 21.91
CA GLU A 195 -5.59 8.81 21.46
C GLU A 195 -6.48 10.06 21.66
N ALA A 196 -6.07 11.04 22.48
CA ALA A 196 -6.90 12.18 22.85
C ALA A 196 -7.24 13.09 21.66
N LYS A 197 -8.53 13.19 21.35
CA LYS A 197 -9.07 14.12 20.35
C LYS A 197 -8.90 15.58 20.80
N ALA A 198 -8.15 16.36 20.03
CA ALA A 198 -7.90 17.79 20.25
C ALA A 198 -8.61 18.66 19.19
N VAL A 199 -9.13 19.82 19.59
CA VAL A 199 -9.96 20.71 18.75
C VAL A 199 -9.43 22.15 18.68
N LYS A 200 -9.63 22.80 17.52
CA LYS A 200 -9.17 24.16 17.19
C LYS A 200 -10.29 25.19 17.44
N LEU A 201 -10.16 26.07 18.42
CA LEU A 201 -11.18 27.06 18.81
C LEU A 201 -10.77 28.48 18.36
N PHE A 202 -10.74 28.74 17.05
CA PHE A 202 -10.51 30.07 16.45
C PHE A 202 -11.35 30.28 15.18
N ALA A 203 -11.65 31.54 14.85
CA ALA A 203 -12.74 31.87 13.91
C ALA A 203 -12.43 31.77 12.40
N LYS A 204 -11.17 31.58 11.99
CA LYS A 204 -10.70 31.91 10.64
C LYS A 204 -11.36 31.13 9.47
N HIS A 205 -11.86 29.91 9.70
CA HIS A 205 -12.38 29.04 8.63
C HIS A 205 -13.59 28.16 9.00
N ILE A 206 -14.27 28.39 10.14
CA ILE A 206 -15.43 27.59 10.59
C ILE A 206 -16.45 28.54 11.23
N LYS A 207 -17.74 28.44 10.88
CA LYS A 207 -18.81 29.24 11.53
C LYS A 207 -19.01 28.81 13.00
N ILE A 208 -19.60 29.65 13.85
CA ILE A 208 -19.75 29.30 15.28
C ILE A 208 -20.71 28.11 15.40
N GLU A 209 -21.82 28.18 14.68
CA GLU A 209 -22.94 27.24 14.65
C GLU A 209 -22.50 25.85 14.13
N GLU A 210 -21.60 25.84 13.16
CA GLU A 210 -20.94 24.65 12.62
C GLU A 210 -19.97 24.03 13.63
N GLN A 211 -19.24 24.87 14.39
CA GLN A 211 -18.37 24.42 15.46
C GLN A 211 -19.13 23.85 16.66
N VAL A 212 -20.29 24.42 17.02
CA VAL A 212 -21.18 23.83 18.04
C VAL A 212 -21.59 22.41 17.62
N LYS A 213 -22.05 22.22 16.38
CA LYS A 213 -22.40 20.89 15.84
C LYS A 213 -21.20 19.92 15.85
N LEU A 214 -19.99 20.39 15.60
CA LEU A 214 -18.77 19.58 15.66
C LEU A 214 -18.43 19.11 17.10
N LEU A 215 -18.65 19.97 18.10
CA LEU A 215 -18.43 19.65 19.53
C LEU A 215 -19.52 18.72 20.08
N GLN A 216 -20.77 18.88 19.62
CA GLN A 216 -21.89 17.97 19.92
C GLN A 216 -21.71 16.57 19.29
N LYS A 217 -21.08 16.47 18.10
CA LYS A 217 -20.96 15.18 17.36
C LYS A 217 -20.10 14.13 18.08
N GLY A 218 -19.19 14.51 18.98
CA GLY A 218 -18.49 13.51 19.82
C GLY A 218 -17.30 14.05 20.62
N VAL A 219 -17.11 13.44 21.79
CA VAL A 219 -16.19 13.77 22.91
C VAL A 219 -14.88 14.43 22.48
N THR A 220 -14.54 15.55 23.12
CA THR A 220 -13.31 16.32 22.90
C THR A 220 -12.53 16.48 24.19
N HIS A 221 -11.25 16.11 24.20
CA HIS A 221 -10.47 16.05 25.43
C HIS A 221 -9.62 17.31 25.66
N VAL A 222 -9.14 17.92 24.57
CA VAL A 222 -8.26 19.09 24.60
C VAL A 222 -8.77 20.18 23.65
N GLY A 223 -9.12 21.36 24.19
CA GLY A 223 -9.37 22.56 23.40
C GLY A 223 -8.11 23.42 23.30
N VAL A 224 -7.77 23.94 22.12
CA VAL A 224 -6.74 24.98 21.96
C VAL A 224 -7.32 26.11 21.11
N GLY A 225 -7.21 27.37 21.52
CA GLY A 225 -7.83 28.46 20.77
C GLY A 225 -7.54 29.88 21.25
N THR A 226 -8.32 30.82 20.70
CA THR A 226 -8.22 32.27 20.95
C THR A 226 -9.37 32.77 21.84
N PRO A 227 -9.11 33.63 22.85
CA PRO A 227 -10.09 34.02 23.87
C PRO A 227 -11.51 34.30 23.39
N GLY A 228 -11.74 35.30 22.52
CA GLY A 228 -13.10 35.70 22.11
C GLY A 228 -13.89 34.63 21.36
N ARG A 229 -13.21 33.68 20.68
CA ARG A 229 -13.89 32.53 20.07
C ARG A 229 -14.27 31.45 21.08
N ILE A 230 -13.55 31.34 22.20
CA ILE A 230 -13.91 30.45 23.29
C ILE A 230 -15.11 31.04 24.04
N SER A 231 -15.07 32.34 24.39
CA SER A 231 -16.22 33.05 24.97
C SER A 231 -17.47 32.92 24.10
N ALA A 232 -17.38 33.20 22.80
CA ALA A 232 -18.52 33.10 21.87
C ALA A 232 -19.03 31.66 21.62
N LEU A 233 -18.32 30.62 22.10
CA LEU A 233 -18.81 29.24 22.14
C LEU A 233 -19.50 28.91 23.47
N ILE A 234 -19.03 29.48 24.59
CA ILE A 234 -19.68 29.38 25.90
C ILE A 234 -21.02 30.14 25.87
N GLU A 235 -21.03 31.37 25.34
CA GLU A 235 -22.22 32.23 25.18
C GLU A 235 -23.31 31.65 24.26
N LYS A 236 -22.99 30.61 23.46
CA LYS A 236 -23.94 29.87 22.62
C LYS A 236 -24.15 28.43 23.06
N GLU A 237 -23.85 28.10 24.32
CA GLU A 237 -23.97 26.77 24.93
C GLU A 237 -23.23 25.64 24.18
N GLY A 238 -22.31 26.00 23.29
CA GLY A 238 -21.54 25.09 22.46
C GLY A 238 -20.26 24.58 23.12
N LEU A 239 -19.84 25.20 24.23
CA LEU A 239 -18.75 24.74 25.08
C LEU A 239 -19.12 24.88 26.56
N ASN A 240 -19.37 23.75 27.22
CA ASN A 240 -19.62 23.64 28.66
C ASN A 240 -18.29 23.50 29.43
N LEU A 241 -18.18 24.19 30.56
CA LEU A 241 -16.99 24.24 31.42
C LEU A 241 -17.02 23.23 32.59
N GLN A 242 -18.13 22.52 32.84
CA GLN A 242 -18.30 21.62 34.00
C GLN A 242 -17.20 20.54 34.13
N ALA A 243 -16.74 19.97 33.01
CA ALA A 243 -15.63 19.00 32.99
C ALA A 243 -14.22 19.64 32.89
N LEU A 244 -14.10 20.96 32.86
CA LEU A 244 -12.80 21.63 32.70
C LEU A 244 -11.97 21.50 33.97
N ARG A 245 -10.89 20.73 33.89
CA ARG A 245 -9.99 20.47 35.03
C ARG A 245 -8.74 21.33 35.00
N TYR A 246 -8.27 21.70 33.80
CA TYR A 246 -7.01 22.41 33.62
C TYR A 246 -7.14 23.53 32.58
N LEU A 247 -6.82 24.76 32.99
CA LEU A 247 -6.70 25.92 32.10
C LEU A 247 -5.23 26.30 31.97
N VAL A 248 -4.73 26.48 30.75
CA VAL A 248 -3.33 26.86 30.50
C VAL A 248 -3.27 28.07 29.58
N LEU A 249 -2.62 29.14 30.05
CA LEU A 249 -2.45 30.39 29.32
C LEU A 249 -1.05 30.45 28.69
N ASP A 250 -0.99 30.66 27.38
CA ASP A 250 0.25 30.88 26.61
C ASP A 250 0.80 32.31 26.80
N TRP A 251 1.02 32.67 28.07
CA TRP A 251 1.20 34.03 28.57
C TRP A 251 2.52 34.69 28.15
N ASN A 252 3.60 33.91 28.13
CA ASN A 252 4.94 34.39 27.82
C ASN A 252 5.31 34.27 26.33
N TRP A 253 4.41 33.74 25.48
CA TRP A 253 4.59 33.83 24.03
C TRP A 253 4.44 35.28 23.57
N ARG A 254 5.30 35.70 22.64
CA ARG A 254 5.31 37.05 22.08
C ARG A 254 5.12 36.99 20.56
N ASP A 255 4.34 37.92 20.03
CA ASP A 255 4.10 38.06 18.60
C ASP A 255 5.35 38.60 17.85
N GLN A 256 5.22 38.74 16.53
CA GLN A 256 6.27 39.32 15.66
C GLN A 256 6.64 40.78 16.03
N LYS A 257 5.85 41.45 16.88
CA LYS A 257 6.07 42.81 17.40
C LYS A 257 6.49 42.80 18.88
N LEU A 258 6.91 41.64 19.39
CA LEU A 258 7.38 41.37 20.76
C LEU A 258 6.33 41.58 21.87
N ARG A 259 5.03 41.58 21.54
CA ARG A 259 3.89 41.75 22.47
C ARG A 259 3.35 40.40 22.95
N ARG A 260 3.08 40.26 24.25
CA ARG A 260 2.34 39.11 24.81
C ARG A 260 0.85 39.23 24.52
N MET A 261 0.11 38.16 24.81
CA MET A 261 -1.36 38.13 24.73
C MET A 261 -2.03 39.31 25.47
N VAL A 262 -1.52 39.65 26.66
CA VAL A 262 -2.03 40.72 27.53
C VAL A 262 -1.56 42.13 27.15
N ASP A 263 -0.55 42.23 26.27
CA ASP A 263 -0.03 43.50 25.76
C ASP A 263 -0.79 43.98 24.49
N ILE A 264 -1.85 43.24 24.10
CA ILE A 264 -2.71 43.52 22.94
C ILE A 264 -4.12 43.85 23.47
N PRO A 265 -4.63 45.09 23.33
CA PRO A 265 -5.86 45.51 24.01
C PRO A 265 -7.09 44.66 23.72
N GLU A 266 -7.35 44.34 22.44
CA GLU A 266 -8.45 43.48 21.99
C GLU A 266 -8.44 42.12 22.70
N ILE A 267 -7.29 41.45 22.68
CA ILE A 267 -7.13 40.10 23.23
C ILE A 267 -7.11 40.14 24.77
N LYS A 268 -6.64 41.22 25.39
CA LYS A 268 -6.76 41.44 26.84
C LYS A 268 -8.23 41.56 27.25
N GLN A 269 -9.06 42.28 26.49
CA GLN A 269 -10.50 42.41 26.76
C GLN A 269 -11.22 41.06 26.59
N ASP A 270 -10.99 40.35 25.48
CA ASP A 270 -11.54 39.01 25.28
C ASP A 270 -11.10 38.01 26.38
N LEU A 271 -9.84 38.08 26.83
CA LEU A 271 -9.33 37.20 27.89
C LEU A 271 -9.99 37.47 29.24
N MET A 272 -10.24 38.73 29.58
CA MET A 272 -10.98 39.08 30.80
C MET A 272 -12.44 38.62 30.71
N LYS A 273 -13.10 38.80 29.55
CA LYS A 273 -14.44 38.27 29.30
C LYS A 273 -14.50 36.75 29.44
N LEU A 274 -13.49 36.03 28.96
CA LEU A 274 -13.38 34.56 29.11
C LEU A 274 -13.16 34.11 30.56
N LEU A 275 -12.41 34.86 31.36
CA LEU A 275 -12.21 34.56 32.78
C LEU A 275 -13.51 34.80 33.58
N GLU A 276 -14.22 35.89 33.27
CA GLU A 276 -15.51 36.25 33.87
C GLU A 276 -16.65 35.31 33.45
N SER A 277 -16.60 34.69 32.27
CA SER A 277 -17.59 33.72 31.79
C SER A 277 -17.47 32.33 32.46
N GLY A 278 -17.54 32.31 33.80
CA GLY A 278 -17.64 31.11 34.64
C GLY A 278 -16.32 30.52 35.16
N ILE A 279 -15.17 30.86 34.55
CA ILE A 279 -13.87 30.28 34.94
C ILE A 279 -13.47 30.73 36.36
N LEU A 280 -13.55 32.02 36.67
CA LEU A 280 -13.16 32.56 37.99
C LEU A 280 -14.03 31.99 39.13
N ASN A 281 -15.30 31.70 38.86
CA ASN A 281 -16.20 31.11 39.85
C ASN A 281 -15.84 29.65 40.13
N GLY A 282 -15.66 28.82 39.09
CA GLY A 282 -15.26 27.42 39.28
C GLY A 282 -13.90 27.25 39.98
N CYS A 283 -12.99 28.21 39.81
CA CYS A 283 -11.71 28.20 40.52
C CYS A 283 -11.84 28.24 42.06
N LYS A 284 -13.00 28.63 42.61
CA LYS A 284 -13.31 28.54 44.06
C LYS A 284 -13.55 27.08 44.51
N ASP A 285 -14.07 26.21 43.63
CA ASP A 285 -14.32 24.77 43.87
C ASP A 285 -13.12 23.87 43.52
N ASP A 286 -11.91 24.43 43.54
CA ASP A 286 -10.62 23.82 43.17
C ASP A 286 -10.53 23.29 41.71
N LYS A 287 -11.48 23.66 40.83
CA LYS A 287 -11.55 23.22 39.42
C LYS A 287 -12.14 24.32 38.50
N PRO A 288 -11.41 24.85 37.50
CA PRO A 288 -10.14 24.36 36.97
C PRO A 288 -8.93 24.90 37.72
N LYS A 289 -7.81 24.16 37.65
CA LYS A 289 -6.50 24.67 38.08
C LYS A 289 -5.81 25.44 36.94
N VAL A 290 -5.47 26.70 37.19
CA VAL A 290 -5.00 27.68 36.20
C VAL A 290 -3.48 27.70 36.14
N ARG A 291 -2.91 27.79 34.93
CA ARG A 291 -1.45 27.68 34.71
C ARG A 291 -0.93 28.65 33.67
N VAL A 292 0.32 29.08 33.84
CA VAL A 292 0.98 30.12 33.04
C VAL A 292 2.22 29.51 32.38
N MET A 293 2.27 29.44 31.04
CA MET A 293 3.40 28.80 30.35
C MET A 293 4.67 29.66 30.41
N GLY A 294 5.78 29.07 30.89
CA GLY A 294 7.13 29.63 30.78
C GLY A 294 7.71 29.52 29.36
N LYS A 295 8.63 30.42 29.00
CA LYS A 295 9.27 30.46 27.67
C LYS A 295 10.57 29.66 27.66
N GLU A 296 10.69 28.68 26.77
CA GLU A 296 11.96 28.00 26.45
C GLU A 296 13.09 29.02 26.21
N LYS A 297 14.23 28.85 26.88
CA LYS A 297 15.38 29.77 26.75
C LYS A 297 16.03 29.59 25.38
N ALA A 298 15.56 30.38 24.40
CA ALA A 298 16.36 30.77 23.25
C ALA A 298 17.68 31.37 23.77
N LYS A 299 18.76 30.59 23.66
CA LYS A 299 20.10 30.94 24.14
C LYS A 299 20.50 32.32 23.59
N SER A 300 20.98 33.22 24.42
CA SER A 300 21.52 34.53 24.01
C SER A 300 23.05 34.53 24.11
N GLY A 301 23.71 35.22 23.18
CA GLY A 301 25.18 35.20 23.01
C GLY A 301 25.62 34.62 21.65
N PRO A 302 26.93 34.51 21.36
CA PRO A 302 27.42 34.03 20.06
C PRO A 302 26.99 32.58 19.74
N LEU A 303 26.74 31.76 20.77
CA LEU A 303 26.24 30.39 20.63
C LEU A 303 24.72 30.30 20.36
N ALA A 304 23.99 31.42 20.39
CA ALA A 304 22.54 31.50 20.15
C ALA A 304 22.08 30.92 18.81
N ARG A 305 22.87 31.18 17.76
CA ARG A 305 22.58 30.80 16.38
C ARG A 305 23.42 29.61 15.91
N ARG A 306 24.15 28.95 16.81
CA ARG A 306 24.95 27.77 16.47
C ARG A 306 24.01 26.63 16.06
N PRO A 307 24.11 26.07 14.84
CA PRO A 307 23.31 24.92 14.45
C PRO A 307 23.52 23.75 15.40
N ASP A 308 22.46 22.98 15.67
CA ASP A 308 22.52 21.82 16.56
C ASP A 308 23.65 20.85 16.17
N ASN A 309 24.55 20.59 17.11
CA ASN A 309 25.78 19.84 16.89
C ASN A 309 25.57 18.31 16.91
N SER A 310 24.46 17.81 16.34
CA SER A 310 24.20 16.37 16.22
C SER A 310 24.78 15.82 14.91
N ALA A 311 25.25 14.57 14.94
CA ALA A 311 25.89 13.92 13.78
C ALA A 311 25.02 14.00 12.51
N PHE A 312 23.71 13.82 12.62
CA PHE A 312 22.76 13.99 11.51
C PHE A 312 22.75 15.43 10.96
N LYS A 313 22.54 16.44 11.80
CA LYS A 313 22.41 17.85 11.36
C LYS A 313 23.73 18.46 10.88
N GLN A 314 24.87 17.90 11.33
CA GLN A 314 26.21 18.31 10.91
C GLN A 314 26.76 17.49 9.72
N GLN A 315 26.00 16.53 9.18
CA GLN A 315 26.43 15.60 8.11
C GLN A 315 27.67 14.77 8.48
N ARG A 316 27.79 14.39 9.76
CA ARG A 316 28.87 13.57 10.34
C ARG A 316 28.36 12.23 10.87
N LEU A 317 27.37 11.64 10.21
CA LEU A 317 27.00 10.25 10.47
C LEU A 317 28.16 9.33 10.06
N PRO A 318 28.41 8.22 10.77
CA PRO A 318 29.29 7.18 10.28
C PRO A 318 28.71 6.63 8.96
N ALA A 319 29.47 6.76 7.88
CA ALA A 319 29.05 6.38 6.54
C ALA A 319 30.14 5.53 5.89
N TRP A 320 29.75 4.41 5.27
CA TRP A 320 30.65 3.60 4.47
C TRP A 320 30.66 4.15 3.04
N SER A 321 31.85 4.59 2.60
CA SER A 321 32.09 5.12 1.25
C SER A 321 32.98 4.16 0.44
N PRO A 322 32.41 3.15 -0.21
CA PRO A 322 33.18 2.17 -0.98
C PRO A 322 33.83 2.81 -2.21
N MET A 323 35.16 2.96 -2.20
CA MET A 323 35.91 3.40 -3.37
C MET A 323 36.12 2.22 -4.34
N LEU A 324 35.40 2.24 -5.46
CA LEU A 324 35.42 1.19 -6.48
C LEU A 324 36.70 1.27 -7.32
N THR A 325 37.77 0.65 -6.81
CA THR A 325 39.06 0.53 -7.49
C THR A 325 39.16 -0.79 -8.26
N ALA A 326 40.03 -0.87 -9.27
CA ALA A 326 40.24 -2.12 -10.00
C ALA A 326 40.58 -3.31 -9.07
N ASN A 327 41.40 -3.08 -8.05
CA ASN A 327 41.78 -4.11 -7.07
C ASN A 327 40.60 -4.64 -6.23
N THR A 328 39.57 -3.83 -5.99
CA THR A 328 38.36 -4.26 -5.26
C THR A 328 37.28 -4.82 -6.18
N VAL A 329 37.21 -4.36 -7.42
CA VAL A 329 36.14 -4.71 -8.38
C VAL A 329 36.48 -5.94 -9.23
N LEU A 330 37.72 -6.09 -9.71
CA LEU A 330 38.12 -7.19 -10.60
C LEU A 330 37.92 -8.58 -9.96
N PRO A 331 38.30 -8.84 -8.69
CA PRO A 331 38.07 -10.15 -8.08
C PRO A 331 36.58 -10.52 -8.02
N PHE A 332 35.70 -9.54 -7.75
CA PHE A 332 34.26 -9.75 -7.73
C PHE A 332 33.71 -10.11 -9.12
N PHE A 333 34.17 -9.44 -10.18
CA PHE A 333 33.78 -9.77 -11.56
C PHE A 333 34.18 -11.19 -11.96
N TYR A 334 35.44 -11.60 -11.69
CA TYR A 334 35.89 -12.97 -11.97
C TYR A 334 35.12 -14.03 -11.14
N PHE A 335 34.88 -13.76 -9.86
CA PHE A 335 34.12 -14.65 -8.97
C PHE A 335 32.66 -14.80 -9.41
N MET A 336 31.97 -13.70 -9.72
CA MET A 336 30.60 -13.73 -10.22
C MET A 336 30.49 -14.43 -11.58
N SER A 337 31.45 -14.20 -12.48
CA SER A 337 31.54 -14.93 -13.75
C SER A 337 31.61 -16.44 -13.52
N LEU A 338 32.50 -16.90 -12.63
CA LEU A 338 32.68 -18.32 -12.31
C LEU A 338 31.39 -18.94 -11.72
N ILE A 339 30.74 -18.26 -10.77
CA ILE A 339 29.47 -18.72 -10.20
C ILE A 339 28.37 -18.82 -11.28
N CYS A 340 28.21 -17.79 -12.11
CA CYS A 340 27.23 -17.82 -13.20
C CYS A 340 27.53 -18.89 -14.25
N MET A 341 28.81 -19.23 -14.49
CA MET A 341 29.19 -20.32 -15.38
C MET A 341 28.77 -21.67 -14.80
N LEU A 342 29.17 -21.96 -13.56
CA LEU A 342 28.89 -23.23 -12.89
C LEU A 342 27.38 -23.46 -12.72
N LEU A 343 26.65 -22.42 -12.32
CA LEU A 343 25.19 -22.45 -12.21
C LEU A 343 24.53 -22.66 -13.58
N GLY A 344 25.01 -21.97 -14.63
CA GLY A 344 24.53 -22.14 -16.00
C GLY A 344 24.71 -23.56 -16.54
N VAL A 345 25.88 -24.16 -16.33
CA VAL A 345 26.16 -25.56 -16.72
C VAL A 345 25.28 -26.54 -15.93
N TRP A 346 25.18 -26.39 -14.61
CA TRP A 346 24.36 -27.26 -13.77
C TRP A 346 22.87 -27.20 -14.11
N LEU A 347 22.34 -25.99 -14.35
CA LEU A 347 20.98 -25.81 -14.85
C LEU A 347 20.80 -26.44 -16.23
N LEU A 348 21.76 -26.30 -17.15
CA LEU A 348 21.67 -26.87 -18.51
C LEU A 348 21.60 -28.41 -18.48
N LEU A 349 22.47 -29.05 -17.70
CA LEU A 349 22.45 -30.51 -17.50
C LEU A 349 21.11 -30.96 -16.89
N THR A 350 20.58 -30.19 -15.94
CA THR A 350 19.28 -30.45 -15.33
C THR A 350 18.13 -30.35 -16.35
N VAL A 351 18.11 -29.34 -17.22
CA VAL A 351 17.12 -29.27 -18.33
C VAL A 351 17.30 -30.45 -19.30
N GLN A 352 18.53 -30.80 -19.68
CA GLN A 352 18.80 -31.90 -20.61
C GLN A 352 18.38 -33.28 -20.08
N SER A 353 18.27 -33.45 -18.75
CA SER A 353 17.69 -34.65 -18.13
C SER A 353 16.18 -34.78 -18.35
N THR A 354 15.45 -33.66 -18.48
CA THR A 354 13.99 -33.68 -18.69
C THR A 354 13.65 -34.23 -20.07
N GLN A 355 12.58 -35.01 -20.14
CA GLN A 355 12.00 -35.46 -21.40
C GLN A 355 10.67 -34.73 -21.59
N GLU A 356 10.44 -34.17 -22.77
CA GLU A 356 9.16 -33.59 -23.18
C GLU A 356 8.85 -34.05 -24.63
N ILE A 357 7.62 -34.45 -24.88
CA ILE A 357 7.09 -34.72 -26.22
C ILE A 357 5.82 -33.90 -26.45
N LYS A 358 5.69 -33.31 -27.64
CA LYS A 358 4.54 -32.51 -28.06
C LYS A 358 3.89 -33.15 -29.29
N VAL A 359 2.60 -33.43 -29.21
CA VAL A 359 1.81 -34.06 -30.29
C VAL A 359 0.70 -33.07 -30.69
N ASP A 360 0.87 -32.39 -31.83
CA ASP A 360 -0.19 -31.56 -32.42
C ASP A 360 -1.25 -32.49 -33.02
N TYR A 361 -2.47 -32.44 -32.48
CA TYR A 361 -3.59 -33.27 -32.92
C TYR A 361 -4.67 -32.47 -33.67
N THR A 362 -4.38 -31.21 -34.03
CA THR A 362 -5.33 -30.34 -34.75
C THR A 362 -5.80 -30.98 -36.06
N HIS A 363 -4.85 -31.57 -36.79
CA HIS A 363 -5.04 -32.21 -38.10
C HIS A 363 -4.42 -33.62 -38.21
N ALA A 364 -3.83 -34.15 -37.14
CA ALA A 364 -3.10 -35.43 -37.21
C ALA A 364 -4.04 -36.65 -37.20
N GLY A 365 -3.62 -37.73 -37.86
CA GLY A 365 -4.37 -38.99 -37.90
C GLY A 365 -5.80 -38.80 -38.39
N THR A 366 -6.76 -39.39 -37.70
CA THR A 366 -8.19 -39.25 -38.03
C THR A 366 -8.79 -37.91 -37.59
N CYS A 367 -8.05 -37.07 -36.82
CA CYS A 367 -8.58 -35.82 -36.28
C CYS A 367 -8.85 -34.75 -37.35
N ASN A 368 -8.25 -34.84 -38.54
CA ASN A 368 -8.57 -33.92 -39.64
C ASN A 368 -10.04 -34.03 -40.08
N MET A 369 -10.65 -35.21 -39.96
CA MET A 369 -12.09 -35.41 -40.23
C MET A 369 -12.95 -34.66 -39.21
N CYS A 370 -12.57 -34.68 -37.92
CA CYS A 370 -13.24 -33.89 -36.89
C CYS A 370 -13.05 -32.38 -37.08
N PHE A 371 -11.85 -31.94 -37.50
CA PHE A 371 -11.58 -30.53 -37.79
C PHE A 371 -12.49 -29.99 -38.91
N GLU A 372 -12.61 -30.70 -40.03
CA GLU A 372 -13.49 -30.29 -41.13
C GLU A 372 -14.98 -30.48 -40.78
N THR A 373 -15.34 -31.50 -39.99
CA THR A 373 -16.73 -31.69 -39.53
C THR A 373 -17.22 -30.51 -38.69
N LEU A 374 -16.40 -30.01 -37.75
CA LEU A 374 -16.72 -28.90 -36.84
C LEU A 374 -16.59 -27.50 -37.47
N LYS A 375 -16.07 -27.41 -38.69
CA LYS A 375 -16.05 -26.19 -39.52
C LYS A 375 -17.46 -25.76 -39.93
N ASN A 376 -18.38 -26.72 -40.03
CA ASN A 376 -19.81 -26.49 -40.28
C ASN A 376 -20.55 -26.34 -38.95
N MET A 377 -21.09 -25.15 -38.66
CA MET A 377 -21.75 -24.84 -37.38
C MET A 377 -22.91 -25.78 -37.04
N SER A 378 -23.60 -26.34 -38.04
CA SER A 378 -24.66 -27.36 -37.87
C SER A 378 -24.19 -28.66 -37.20
N ASN A 379 -22.88 -28.88 -37.08
CA ASN A 379 -22.29 -30.03 -36.40
C ASN A 379 -21.71 -29.70 -35.01
N ALA A 380 -21.81 -28.45 -34.53
CA ALA A 380 -21.13 -27.98 -33.31
C ALA A 380 -21.59 -28.65 -31.99
N GLY A 381 -22.62 -29.51 -32.03
CA GLY A 381 -23.06 -30.35 -30.92
C GLY A 381 -22.84 -31.86 -31.12
N LYS A 382 -22.22 -32.30 -32.23
CA LYS A 382 -21.95 -33.72 -32.50
C LYS A 382 -20.63 -34.15 -31.88
N SER A 383 -20.64 -35.24 -31.12
CA SER A 383 -19.43 -35.88 -30.63
C SER A 383 -18.61 -36.43 -31.80
N CYS A 384 -17.34 -36.03 -31.89
CA CYS A 384 -16.38 -36.58 -32.85
C CYS A 384 -15.20 -37.18 -32.09
N THR A 385 -14.86 -38.44 -32.36
CA THR A 385 -13.72 -39.12 -31.76
C THR A 385 -12.66 -39.39 -32.81
N CYS A 386 -11.41 -39.10 -32.47
CA CYS A 386 -10.27 -39.35 -33.33
C CYS A 386 -9.10 -39.96 -32.57
N THR A 387 -8.14 -40.47 -33.33
CA THR A 387 -6.96 -41.20 -32.87
C THR A 387 -5.70 -40.63 -33.50
N VAL A 388 -4.66 -40.50 -32.68
CA VAL A 388 -3.30 -40.17 -33.10
C VAL A 388 -2.34 -41.18 -32.48
N GLU A 389 -1.41 -41.66 -33.30
CA GLU A 389 -0.32 -42.55 -32.90
C GLU A 389 0.97 -41.74 -32.77
N PHE A 390 1.78 -42.04 -31.76
CA PHE A 390 3.12 -41.48 -31.59
C PHE A 390 4.04 -42.46 -30.85
N SER A 391 5.35 -42.36 -31.09
CA SER A 391 6.36 -43.16 -30.40
C SER A 391 7.08 -42.35 -29.31
N ILE A 392 7.52 -43.04 -28.27
CA ILE A 392 8.42 -42.53 -27.24
C ILE A 392 9.76 -43.27 -27.39
N GLU A 393 10.80 -42.57 -27.84
CA GLU A 393 12.16 -43.13 -27.99
C GLU A 393 12.83 -43.45 -26.64
N LYS A 394 12.66 -42.56 -25.66
CA LYS A 394 13.36 -42.60 -24.36
C LYS A 394 12.32 -42.66 -23.23
N PRO A 395 12.42 -43.63 -22.31
CA PRO A 395 11.40 -43.79 -21.27
C PRO A 395 11.39 -42.58 -20.33
N PHE A 396 10.21 -42.03 -20.09
CA PHE A 396 10.00 -40.91 -19.18
C PHE A 396 10.03 -41.46 -17.75
N LYS A 397 11.12 -41.22 -17.02
CA LYS A 397 11.35 -41.77 -15.67
C LYS A 397 10.67 -40.92 -14.59
N GLY A 398 10.11 -41.57 -13.57
CA GLY A 398 9.47 -40.90 -12.44
C GLY A 398 8.11 -40.30 -12.79
N ASP A 399 7.74 -39.19 -12.17
CA ASP A 399 6.44 -38.56 -12.37
C ASP A 399 6.33 -37.87 -13.74
N VAL A 400 5.30 -38.29 -14.49
CA VAL A 400 5.01 -37.79 -15.84
C VAL A 400 3.70 -37.02 -15.80
N PHE A 401 3.74 -35.80 -16.34
CA PHE A 401 2.65 -34.84 -16.31
C PHE A 401 2.07 -34.68 -17.72
N PHE A 402 0.78 -34.95 -17.85
CA PHE A 402 0.01 -34.79 -19.08
C PHE A 402 -0.61 -33.40 -19.08
N TYR A 403 -0.25 -32.58 -20.07
CA TYR A 403 -0.89 -31.29 -20.34
C TYR A 403 -1.63 -31.32 -21.67
N TYR A 404 -2.77 -30.62 -21.76
CA TYR A 404 -3.24 -30.10 -23.04
C TYR A 404 -2.64 -28.71 -23.27
N GLY A 405 -2.44 -28.34 -24.53
CA GLY A 405 -1.94 -27.03 -24.91
C GLY A 405 -2.75 -26.44 -26.05
N LEU A 406 -2.93 -25.12 -25.97
CA LEU A 406 -3.56 -24.32 -27.00
C LEU A 406 -2.53 -23.33 -27.54
N GLN A 407 -2.55 -23.14 -28.87
CA GLN A 407 -1.79 -22.12 -29.56
C GLN A 407 -2.74 -21.09 -30.17
N ASN A 408 -2.32 -19.83 -30.22
CA ASN A 408 -3.08 -18.67 -30.70
C ASN A 408 -4.39 -18.38 -29.94
N PHE A 409 -4.53 -18.82 -28.68
CA PHE A 409 -5.72 -18.58 -27.85
C PHE A 409 -5.44 -17.53 -26.77
N HIS A 410 -5.86 -16.30 -26.99
CA HIS A 410 -5.45 -15.13 -26.20
C HIS A 410 -6.22 -14.97 -24.87
N GLN A 411 -5.96 -15.84 -23.88
CA GLN A 411 -6.47 -15.67 -22.51
C GLN A 411 -6.01 -14.36 -21.85
N ASN A 412 -4.89 -13.78 -22.33
CA ASN A 412 -4.30 -12.54 -21.83
C ASN A 412 -4.95 -11.25 -22.37
N LEU A 413 -6.03 -11.34 -23.17
CA LEU A 413 -6.81 -10.17 -23.55
C LEU A 413 -7.56 -9.63 -22.33
N ARG A 414 -7.38 -8.35 -22.00
CA ARG A 414 -8.01 -7.74 -20.82
C ARG A 414 -9.52 -7.99 -20.72
N ARG A 415 -10.28 -7.82 -21.82
CA ARG A 415 -11.73 -8.08 -21.84
C ARG A 415 -12.10 -9.55 -21.59
N TYR A 416 -11.19 -10.49 -21.84
CA TYR A 416 -11.36 -11.90 -21.49
C TYR A 416 -11.03 -12.12 -20.01
N MET A 417 -9.86 -11.65 -19.55
CA MET A 417 -9.40 -11.78 -18.14
C MET A 417 -10.37 -11.13 -17.14
N ASP A 418 -10.86 -9.93 -17.45
CA ASP A 418 -11.80 -9.20 -16.59
C ASP A 418 -13.17 -9.93 -16.54
N SER A 419 -13.51 -10.77 -17.53
CA SER A 419 -14.85 -11.38 -17.69
C SER A 419 -15.04 -12.66 -16.90
N ARG A 420 -15.15 -12.50 -15.58
CA ARG A 420 -15.54 -13.50 -14.57
C ARG A 420 -16.08 -12.80 -13.31
N ASP A 421 -16.66 -13.56 -12.38
CA ASP A 421 -17.01 -13.08 -11.03
C ASP A 421 -16.31 -13.93 -9.96
N ASP A 422 -15.17 -13.46 -9.45
CA ASP A 422 -14.43 -14.15 -8.39
C ASP A 422 -15.26 -14.30 -7.09
N ALA A 423 -16.25 -13.44 -6.83
CA ALA A 423 -17.13 -13.56 -5.66
C ALA A 423 -18.25 -14.60 -5.87
N GLN A 424 -18.67 -14.83 -7.12
CA GLN A 424 -19.47 -16.00 -7.49
C GLN A 424 -18.66 -17.29 -7.27
N MET A 425 -17.40 -17.34 -7.73
CA MET A 425 -16.51 -18.51 -7.58
C MET A 425 -16.11 -18.84 -6.14
N VAL A 426 -16.22 -17.88 -5.21
CA VAL A 426 -16.10 -18.05 -3.75
C VAL A 426 -17.40 -18.61 -3.11
N GLY A 427 -18.46 -18.81 -3.90
CA GLY A 427 -19.72 -19.41 -3.45
C GLY A 427 -20.67 -18.45 -2.75
N ARG A 428 -20.60 -17.14 -3.01
CA ARG A 428 -21.55 -16.17 -2.43
C ARG A 428 -22.93 -16.30 -3.09
N LYS A 429 -23.96 -16.63 -2.30
CA LYS A 429 -25.36 -16.79 -2.77
C LYS A 429 -25.91 -15.52 -3.45
N GLU A 430 -25.45 -14.34 -3.04
CA GLU A 430 -25.79 -13.05 -3.67
C GLU A 430 -25.27 -12.95 -5.11
N ASN A 431 -23.96 -13.16 -5.33
CA ASN A 431 -23.32 -13.19 -6.65
C ASN A 431 -23.81 -14.36 -7.52
N LEU A 432 -24.34 -15.43 -6.92
CA LEU A 432 -24.94 -16.53 -7.65
C LEU A 432 -26.23 -16.09 -8.37
N LYS A 433 -27.09 -15.31 -7.70
CA LYS A 433 -28.33 -14.77 -8.30
C LYS A 433 -28.12 -13.45 -9.07
N ASN A 434 -27.14 -12.63 -8.66
CA ASN A 434 -26.79 -11.36 -9.29
C ASN A 434 -25.29 -11.27 -9.60
N PRO A 435 -24.80 -11.88 -10.70
CA PRO A 435 -23.37 -11.88 -11.00
C PRO A 435 -22.84 -10.51 -11.44
N SER A 436 -21.54 -10.31 -11.30
CA SER A 436 -20.84 -9.06 -11.63
C SER A 436 -21.08 -8.58 -13.06
N ILE A 437 -21.09 -7.26 -13.26
CA ILE A 437 -21.21 -6.61 -14.58
C ILE A 437 -20.06 -7.02 -15.51
N TYR A 438 -18.87 -7.31 -14.99
CA TYR A 438 -17.73 -7.75 -15.81
C TYR A 438 -17.98 -9.06 -16.57
N CYS A 439 -18.91 -9.91 -16.11
CA CYS A 439 -19.29 -11.13 -16.81
C CYS A 439 -20.04 -10.89 -18.14
N GLU A 440 -20.44 -9.66 -18.48
CA GLU A 440 -21.16 -9.36 -19.72
C GLU A 440 -20.31 -9.66 -20.98
N PRO A 441 -20.91 -10.24 -22.04
CA PRO A 441 -22.34 -10.56 -22.20
C PRO A 441 -22.78 -11.86 -21.49
N PHE A 442 -21.84 -12.73 -21.09
CA PHE A 442 -22.09 -14.06 -20.48
C PHE A 442 -22.50 -14.01 -18.99
N LYS A 443 -23.32 -13.01 -18.63
CA LYS A 443 -23.85 -12.79 -17.27
C LYS A 443 -25.21 -13.48 -17.06
N LYS A 444 -26.03 -13.53 -18.11
CA LYS A 444 -27.36 -14.13 -18.13
C LYS A 444 -27.56 -14.97 -19.39
N ASP A 445 -28.46 -15.94 -19.33
CA ASP A 445 -28.88 -16.72 -20.49
C ASP A 445 -29.95 -15.98 -21.33
N GLN A 446 -30.49 -16.66 -22.35
CA GLN A 446 -31.54 -16.09 -23.22
C GLN A 446 -32.88 -15.86 -22.49
N ASN A 447 -33.14 -16.57 -21.39
CA ASN A 447 -34.33 -16.42 -20.56
C ASN A 447 -34.17 -15.37 -19.45
N GLY A 448 -32.97 -14.79 -19.30
CA GLY A 448 -32.64 -13.82 -18.27
C GLY A 448 -32.23 -14.44 -16.92
N LEU A 449 -32.05 -15.75 -16.83
CA LEU A 449 -31.50 -16.43 -15.66
C LEU A 449 -29.99 -16.11 -15.52
N PRO A 450 -29.48 -15.95 -14.29
CA PRO A 450 -28.04 -15.73 -14.05
C PRO A 450 -27.24 -16.98 -14.44
N ILE A 451 -26.13 -16.78 -15.15
CA ILE A 451 -25.22 -17.88 -15.52
C ILE A 451 -24.29 -18.22 -14.35
N ALA A 452 -24.09 -19.50 -14.09
CA ALA A 452 -23.14 -20.00 -13.09
C ALA A 452 -22.29 -21.16 -13.65
N PRO A 453 -20.96 -21.02 -13.77
CA PRO A 453 -20.14 -19.81 -13.57
C PRO A 453 -20.22 -18.82 -14.72
N CYS A 454 -20.36 -17.52 -14.44
CA CYS A 454 -20.50 -16.48 -15.46
C CYS A 454 -19.18 -16.06 -16.13
N GLY A 455 -19.30 -15.40 -17.29
CA GLY A 455 -18.20 -14.69 -17.96
C GLY A 455 -17.52 -15.49 -19.07
N ALA A 456 -16.71 -14.78 -19.87
CA ALA A 456 -16.07 -15.33 -21.07
C ALA A 456 -15.03 -16.42 -20.74
N VAL A 457 -14.33 -16.31 -19.60
CA VAL A 457 -13.35 -17.31 -19.16
C VAL A 457 -14.05 -18.65 -18.93
N ALA A 458 -15.11 -18.65 -18.13
CA ALA A 458 -15.90 -19.82 -17.81
C ALA A 458 -16.58 -20.43 -19.06
N ASN A 459 -17.29 -19.61 -19.84
CA ASN A 459 -18.06 -20.07 -20.98
C ASN A 459 -17.22 -20.74 -22.09
N SER A 460 -15.91 -20.44 -22.15
CA SER A 460 -14.98 -21.01 -23.13
C SER A 460 -14.09 -22.14 -22.58
N ILE A 461 -14.55 -22.86 -21.54
CA ILE A 461 -13.81 -23.99 -20.96
C ILE A 461 -13.37 -25.02 -21.99
N PHE A 462 -12.14 -25.52 -21.83
CA PHE A 462 -11.61 -26.59 -22.66
C PHE A 462 -12.33 -27.92 -22.38
N ASN A 463 -12.83 -28.57 -23.43
CA ASN A 463 -13.76 -29.71 -23.33
C ASN A 463 -13.40 -30.92 -24.23
N ASP A 464 -12.17 -31.00 -24.75
CA ASP A 464 -11.69 -32.27 -25.30
C ASP A 464 -11.40 -33.26 -24.15
N SER A 465 -11.61 -34.55 -24.40
CA SER A 465 -11.31 -35.62 -23.44
C SER A 465 -10.33 -36.62 -24.01
N PHE A 466 -9.28 -36.95 -23.25
CA PHE A 466 -8.20 -37.84 -23.67
C PHE A 466 -8.26 -39.21 -22.97
N THR A 467 -8.03 -40.28 -23.73
CA THR A 467 -7.63 -41.60 -23.22
C THR A 467 -6.36 -42.05 -23.94
N LEU A 468 -5.30 -42.28 -23.17
CA LEU A 468 -4.00 -42.71 -23.66
C LEU A 468 -3.81 -44.21 -23.44
N THR A 469 -3.30 -44.90 -24.46
CA THR A 469 -3.04 -46.35 -24.47
C THR A 469 -1.61 -46.61 -24.93
N TYR A 470 -0.87 -47.41 -24.17
CA TYR A 470 0.44 -47.93 -24.53
C TYR A 470 0.28 -49.25 -25.31
N ILE A 471 0.99 -49.41 -26.42
CA ILE A 471 1.11 -50.66 -27.15
C ILE A 471 2.44 -51.29 -26.75
N GLY A 472 2.39 -52.37 -25.97
CA GLY A 472 3.57 -53.12 -25.57
C GLY A 472 4.17 -53.93 -26.71
N SER A 473 5.44 -54.34 -26.58
CA SER A 473 6.20 -55.08 -27.60
C SER A 473 5.59 -56.44 -28.00
N SER A 474 4.63 -56.96 -27.22
CA SER A 474 3.83 -58.16 -27.50
C SER A 474 2.50 -57.88 -28.23
N GLY A 475 2.25 -56.64 -28.66
CA GLY A 475 0.96 -56.17 -29.19
C GLY A 475 -0.09 -55.87 -28.10
N ALA A 476 0.17 -56.20 -26.83
CA ALA A 476 -0.76 -55.97 -25.73
C ALA A 476 -1.01 -54.47 -25.49
N SER A 477 -2.28 -54.07 -25.52
CA SER A 477 -2.70 -52.68 -25.31
C SER A 477 -3.03 -52.41 -23.83
N HIS A 478 -2.26 -51.53 -23.19
CA HIS A 478 -2.41 -51.15 -21.79
C HIS A 478 -2.89 -49.69 -21.67
N ARG A 479 -4.08 -49.45 -21.10
CA ARG A 479 -4.56 -48.09 -20.83
C ARG A 479 -3.65 -47.41 -19.81
N VAL A 480 -3.15 -46.22 -20.12
CA VAL A 480 -2.31 -45.42 -19.22
C VAL A 480 -3.21 -44.75 -18.17
N PRO A 481 -3.02 -45.02 -16.87
CA PRO A 481 -3.87 -44.45 -15.82
C PRO A 481 -3.40 -43.02 -15.47
N LEU A 482 -4.31 -42.05 -15.56
CA LEU A 482 -4.05 -40.64 -15.23
C LEU A 482 -4.87 -40.23 -14.01
N LEU A 483 -4.21 -39.70 -12.98
CA LEU A 483 -4.86 -38.98 -11.90
C LEU A 483 -5.35 -37.63 -12.43
N ARG A 484 -6.68 -37.44 -12.41
CA ARG A 484 -7.37 -36.19 -12.77
C ARG A 484 -7.64 -35.28 -11.56
N ARG A 485 -7.30 -35.75 -10.35
CA ARG A 485 -7.50 -35.06 -9.06
C ARG A 485 -6.17 -34.54 -8.53
N GLY A 486 -6.20 -33.39 -7.84
CA GLY A 486 -4.99 -32.78 -7.26
C GLY A 486 -4.06 -32.12 -8.28
N ILE A 487 -4.59 -31.82 -9.48
CA ILE A 487 -3.91 -31.06 -10.55
C ILE A 487 -3.96 -29.53 -10.32
N THR A 488 -4.62 -29.10 -9.23
CA THR A 488 -4.84 -27.70 -8.84
C THR A 488 -3.88 -27.25 -7.74
N TRP A 489 -3.66 -25.94 -7.64
CA TRP A 489 -2.91 -25.36 -6.53
C TRP A 489 -3.74 -25.44 -5.24
N TYR A 490 -3.09 -25.75 -4.12
CA TYR A 490 -3.76 -25.88 -2.81
C TYR A 490 -4.57 -24.63 -2.44
N THR A 491 -4.03 -23.44 -2.68
CA THR A 491 -4.71 -22.16 -2.42
C THR A 491 -5.92 -21.94 -3.34
N ASP A 492 -5.85 -22.35 -4.60
CA ASP A 492 -6.99 -22.28 -5.50
C ASP A 492 -8.12 -23.19 -4.99
N LYS A 493 -7.81 -24.47 -4.74
CA LYS A 493 -8.79 -25.52 -4.36
C LYS A 493 -9.45 -25.31 -3.00
N ASN A 494 -8.73 -24.77 -2.01
CA ASN A 494 -9.19 -24.70 -0.61
C ASN A 494 -9.55 -23.28 -0.14
N VAL A 495 -9.03 -22.23 -0.80
CA VAL A 495 -9.22 -20.83 -0.39
C VAL A 495 -9.97 -20.02 -1.45
N LYS A 496 -9.51 -20.03 -2.71
CA LYS A 496 -10.07 -19.16 -3.76
C LYS A 496 -11.41 -19.67 -4.30
N PHE A 497 -11.52 -20.95 -4.61
CA PHE A 497 -12.71 -21.55 -5.22
C PHE A 497 -13.48 -22.35 -4.17
N ARG A 498 -14.79 -22.11 -4.04
CA ARG A 498 -15.67 -22.78 -3.07
C ARG A 498 -17.09 -22.91 -3.63
N ASN A 499 -17.73 -24.05 -3.37
CA ASN A 499 -19.16 -24.19 -3.62
C ASN A 499 -19.96 -23.34 -2.60
N PRO A 500 -21.17 -22.85 -2.94
CA PRO A 500 -21.99 -22.13 -1.98
C PRO A 500 -22.36 -22.99 -0.78
N LYS A 501 -22.69 -22.34 0.36
CA LYS A 501 -23.10 -23.06 1.57
C LYS A 501 -24.33 -23.93 1.30
N MET A 502 -24.21 -25.22 1.60
CA MET A 502 -25.19 -26.25 1.21
C MET A 502 -26.45 -26.22 2.06
N ASP A 503 -26.34 -25.91 3.35
CA ASP A 503 -27.46 -25.70 4.29
C ASP A 503 -28.55 -26.81 4.19
N ASN A 504 -28.11 -28.08 4.20
CA ASN A 504 -28.88 -29.33 4.04
C ASN A 504 -29.50 -29.61 2.65
N LEU A 505 -29.22 -28.80 1.64
CA LEU A 505 -29.64 -29.05 0.24
C LEU A 505 -28.60 -29.87 -0.54
N THR A 506 -29.04 -30.49 -1.64
CA THR A 506 -28.13 -31.08 -2.65
C THR A 506 -27.47 -30.01 -3.52
N LEU A 507 -26.37 -30.34 -4.22
CA LEU A 507 -25.64 -29.35 -5.00
C LEU A 507 -26.48 -28.79 -6.15
N ALA A 508 -27.33 -29.60 -6.79
CA ALA A 508 -28.25 -29.14 -7.83
C ALA A 508 -29.26 -28.10 -7.29
N GLN A 509 -29.87 -28.35 -6.12
CA GLN A 509 -30.80 -27.42 -5.46
C GLN A 509 -30.13 -26.10 -5.04
N VAL A 510 -28.83 -26.11 -4.74
CA VAL A 510 -28.06 -24.89 -4.45
C VAL A 510 -27.82 -24.03 -5.69
N PHE A 511 -27.91 -24.62 -6.89
CA PHE A 511 -27.84 -23.97 -8.21
C PHE A 511 -29.22 -23.83 -8.89
N GLU A 512 -30.31 -24.14 -8.19
CA GLU A 512 -31.68 -23.82 -8.59
C GLU A 512 -31.81 -22.28 -8.71
N ASP A 513 -32.57 -21.80 -9.71
CA ASP A 513 -32.53 -20.43 -10.27
C ASP A 513 -31.26 -20.02 -11.07
N THR A 514 -30.34 -20.94 -11.42
CA THR A 514 -29.17 -20.61 -12.29
C THR A 514 -29.13 -21.38 -13.60
N ALA A 515 -28.56 -20.76 -14.63
CA ALA A 515 -28.31 -21.36 -15.93
C ALA A 515 -26.84 -21.81 -16.07
N LYS A 516 -26.62 -22.92 -16.79
CA LYS A 516 -25.28 -23.31 -17.26
C LYS A 516 -24.76 -22.30 -18.31
N PRO A 517 -23.43 -22.16 -18.49
CA PRO A 517 -22.89 -21.34 -19.57
C PRO A 517 -23.28 -21.86 -20.96
N LEU A 518 -23.41 -20.94 -21.93
CA LEU A 518 -24.02 -21.18 -23.23
C LEU A 518 -23.37 -22.32 -24.04
N TYR A 519 -22.05 -22.51 -23.93
CA TYR A 519 -21.32 -23.57 -24.65
C TYR A 519 -21.03 -24.82 -23.80
N TRP A 520 -21.53 -24.88 -22.56
CA TRP A 520 -21.36 -26.05 -21.71
C TRP A 520 -22.44 -27.10 -22.02
N GLN A 521 -22.05 -28.37 -22.08
CA GLN A 521 -23.02 -29.46 -22.25
C GLN A 521 -23.76 -29.76 -20.94
N LYS A 522 -23.02 -29.84 -19.83
CA LYS A 522 -23.53 -30.09 -18.47
C LYS A 522 -23.50 -28.84 -17.59
N PRO A 523 -24.31 -28.76 -16.52
CA PRO A 523 -24.17 -27.72 -15.50
C PRO A 523 -22.94 -27.96 -14.60
N VAL A 524 -22.55 -26.93 -13.85
CA VAL A 524 -21.33 -26.93 -13.01
C VAL A 524 -21.34 -27.99 -11.90
N TYR A 525 -22.52 -28.40 -11.45
CA TYR A 525 -22.69 -29.42 -10.41
C TYR A 525 -22.63 -30.87 -10.92
N GLU A 526 -22.43 -31.10 -12.23
CA GLU A 526 -22.36 -32.43 -12.88
C GLU A 526 -21.10 -32.64 -13.75
N LEU A 527 -20.06 -31.83 -13.55
CA LEU A 527 -18.81 -31.90 -14.30
C LEU A 527 -18.08 -33.25 -14.14
N ASP A 528 -18.06 -33.80 -12.93
CA ASP A 528 -17.47 -35.09 -12.58
C ASP A 528 -18.56 -36.08 -12.11
N PRO A 529 -19.08 -36.97 -12.99
CA PRO A 529 -20.10 -37.94 -12.62
C PRO A 529 -19.54 -39.12 -11.80
N HIS A 530 -18.22 -39.25 -11.66
CA HIS A 530 -17.59 -40.33 -10.91
C HIS A 530 -17.31 -39.95 -9.46
N GLN A 531 -17.21 -38.65 -9.14
CA GLN A 531 -16.87 -38.17 -7.81
C GLN A 531 -17.59 -36.88 -7.42
N ALA A 532 -18.62 -37.01 -6.57
CA ALA A 532 -19.38 -35.89 -6.02
C ALA A 532 -18.52 -34.79 -5.35
N THR A 533 -17.37 -35.13 -4.75
CA THR A 533 -16.45 -34.17 -4.12
C THR A 533 -15.61 -33.34 -5.09
N ASN A 534 -15.75 -33.55 -6.41
CA ASN A 534 -15.07 -32.80 -7.47
C ASN A 534 -16.05 -32.03 -8.38
N ASN A 535 -17.26 -31.74 -7.88
CA ASN A 535 -18.31 -30.98 -8.60
C ASN A 535 -18.50 -29.55 -8.06
N GLY A 536 -19.08 -28.69 -8.89
CA GLY A 536 -19.27 -27.27 -8.60
C GLY A 536 -18.02 -26.44 -8.93
N PHE A 537 -17.92 -25.24 -8.35
CA PHE A 537 -16.79 -24.33 -8.54
C PHE A 537 -15.45 -24.91 -8.06
N ILE A 538 -15.47 -25.94 -7.21
CA ILE A 538 -14.27 -26.66 -6.76
C ILE A 538 -13.75 -27.71 -7.75
N ASN A 539 -14.38 -27.92 -8.92
CA ASN A 539 -13.93 -28.90 -9.90
C ASN A 539 -12.49 -28.63 -10.39
N ASP A 540 -11.64 -29.66 -10.41
CA ASP A 540 -10.20 -29.48 -10.70
C ASP A 540 -9.92 -28.94 -12.12
N ASP A 541 -10.65 -29.38 -13.15
CA ASP A 541 -10.47 -28.88 -14.52
C ASP A 541 -10.93 -27.43 -14.68
N LEU A 542 -12.06 -27.09 -14.06
CA LEU A 542 -12.59 -25.73 -14.02
C LEU A 542 -11.58 -24.78 -13.36
N ILE A 543 -10.99 -25.16 -12.22
CA ILE A 543 -9.96 -24.36 -11.55
C ILE A 543 -8.70 -24.21 -12.44
N VAL A 544 -8.21 -25.30 -13.05
CA VAL A 544 -7.06 -25.23 -13.96
C VAL A 544 -7.36 -24.35 -15.18
N TRP A 545 -8.60 -24.34 -15.68
CA TRP A 545 -8.99 -23.45 -16.78
C TRP A 545 -9.09 -21.98 -16.35
N MET A 546 -9.74 -21.69 -15.21
CA MET A 546 -9.99 -20.35 -14.66
C MET A 546 -8.73 -19.64 -14.12
N ARG A 547 -7.56 -20.27 -14.18
CA ARG A 547 -6.24 -19.63 -14.00
C ARG A 547 -5.70 -19.22 -15.37
N GLU A 548 -5.87 -17.96 -15.76
CA GLU A 548 -5.56 -17.48 -17.11
C GLU A 548 -4.06 -17.55 -17.45
N ALA A 549 -3.75 -17.87 -18.71
CA ALA A 549 -2.39 -17.88 -19.22
C ALA A 549 -1.93 -16.47 -19.66
N ALA A 550 -0.70 -16.10 -19.30
CA ALA A 550 -0.09 -14.81 -19.66
C ALA A 550 0.26 -14.65 -21.16
N PHE A 551 0.26 -15.75 -21.92
CA PHE A 551 0.64 -15.80 -23.33
C PHE A 551 -0.41 -16.58 -24.15
N PRO A 552 -0.58 -16.31 -25.46
CA PRO A 552 -1.57 -17.00 -26.31
C PRO A 552 -1.19 -18.44 -26.66
N ASN A 553 0.06 -18.84 -26.41
CA ASN A 553 0.54 -20.21 -26.53
C ASN A 553 0.83 -20.72 -25.13
N PHE A 554 0.07 -21.70 -24.65
CA PHE A 554 0.18 -22.20 -23.28
C PHE A 554 -0.12 -23.70 -23.18
N LYS A 555 0.18 -24.28 -22.01
CA LYS A 555 -0.22 -25.63 -21.63
C LYS A 555 -0.82 -25.65 -20.21
N LYS A 556 -1.88 -26.43 -20.00
CA LYS A 556 -2.64 -26.59 -18.75
C LYS A 556 -2.64 -28.06 -18.35
N LEU A 557 -2.48 -28.34 -17.05
CA LEU A 557 -2.33 -29.70 -16.54
C LEU A 557 -3.66 -30.46 -16.64
N TYR A 558 -3.66 -31.61 -17.29
CA TYR A 558 -4.83 -32.50 -17.39
C TYR A 558 -4.73 -33.65 -16.40
N GLY A 559 -3.53 -34.22 -16.20
CA GLY A 559 -3.36 -35.31 -15.26
C GLY A 559 -1.91 -35.68 -14.97
N ILE A 560 -1.73 -36.49 -13.94
CA ILE A 560 -0.45 -37.02 -13.49
C ILE A 560 -0.48 -38.54 -13.64
N LEU A 561 0.59 -39.15 -14.13
CA LEU A 561 0.68 -40.61 -14.30
C LEU A 561 0.50 -41.35 -12.96
N TYR A 562 -0.45 -42.29 -12.89
CA TYR A 562 -0.66 -43.10 -11.70
C TYR A 562 0.28 -44.33 -11.69
N ARG A 563 1.42 -44.19 -11.00
CA ARG A 563 2.54 -45.16 -11.00
C ARG A 563 2.32 -46.42 -10.14
N ALA A 564 1.07 -46.84 -9.92
CA ALA A 564 0.77 -48.04 -9.12
C ALA A 564 0.86 -49.35 -9.91
N ASN A 565 0.43 -49.34 -11.18
CA ASN A 565 0.28 -50.56 -11.97
C ASN A 565 1.40 -50.73 -12.99
N ASN A 566 1.87 -51.97 -13.20
CA ASN A 566 2.78 -52.29 -14.30
C ASN A 566 2.06 -52.10 -15.66
N PRO A 567 2.76 -51.65 -16.72
CA PRO A 567 4.20 -51.37 -16.80
C PRO A 567 4.63 -49.97 -16.29
N PHE A 568 3.72 -49.16 -15.75
CA PHE A 568 3.91 -47.72 -15.52
C PHE A 568 4.56 -47.33 -14.18
N THR A 569 4.99 -48.31 -13.38
CA THR A 569 5.55 -48.10 -12.02
C THR A 569 6.80 -47.22 -12.00
N LYS A 570 7.64 -47.31 -13.04
CA LYS A 570 8.86 -46.50 -13.19
C LYS A 570 8.67 -45.21 -14.01
N GLY A 571 7.46 -44.93 -14.48
CA GLY A 571 7.14 -43.86 -15.44
C GLY A 571 6.55 -44.41 -16.75
N LEU A 572 6.69 -43.69 -17.87
CA LEU A 572 6.27 -44.22 -19.18
C LEU A 572 7.43 -44.99 -19.85
N PRO A 573 7.25 -46.27 -20.24
CA PRO A 573 8.23 -46.99 -21.06
C PRO A 573 8.36 -46.35 -22.47
N ALA A 574 9.48 -46.65 -23.13
CA ALA A 574 9.66 -46.40 -24.55
C ALA A 574 8.81 -47.39 -25.38
N GLY A 575 8.35 -46.96 -26.56
CA GLY A 575 7.44 -47.72 -27.42
C GLY A 575 6.33 -46.87 -28.03
N THR A 576 5.32 -47.52 -28.62
CA THR A 576 4.22 -46.85 -29.34
C THR A 576 3.05 -46.54 -28.41
N TYR A 577 2.45 -45.37 -28.59
CA TYR A 577 1.31 -44.89 -27.83
C TYR A 577 0.20 -44.37 -28.77
N ASN A 578 -1.02 -44.84 -28.52
CA ASN A 578 -2.22 -44.32 -29.19
C ASN A 578 -3.01 -43.46 -28.22
N ILE A 579 -3.32 -42.25 -28.63
CA ILE A 579 -4.21 -41.35 -27.91
C ILE A 579 -5.55 -41.26 -28.64
N SER A 580 -6.61 -41.64 -27.95
CA SER A 580 -8.00 -41.43 -28.37
C SER A 580 -8.52 -40.13 -27.77
N ILE A 581 -9.12 -39.30 -28.61
CA ILE A 581 -9.48 -37.91 -28.32
C ILE A 581 -10.95 -37.70 -28.68
N SER A 582 -11.77 -37.35 -27.70
CA SER A 582 -13.08 -36.73 -27.92
C SER A 582 -12.81 -35.27 -28.29
N TYR A 583 -13.00 -34.92 -29.57
CA TYR A 583 -12.61 -33.65 -30.17
C TYR A 583 -13.84 -32.73 -30.20
N ASN A 584 -13.98 -31.90 -29.17
CA ASN A 584 -15.15 -31.03 -28.95
C ASN A 584 -14.79 -29.54 -29.00
N PHE A 585 -13.53 -29.18 -28.73
CA PHE A 585 -13.09 -27.77 -28.65
C PHE A 585 -12.73 -27.22 -30.03
N PRO A 586 -13.46 -26.23 -30.58
CA PRO A 586 -13.18 -25.67 -31.89
C PRO A 586 -12.03 -24.66 -31.85
N VAL A 587 -11.16 -24.69 -32.87
CA VAL A 587 -10.02 -23.77 -33.03
C VAL A 587 -9.95 -23.08 -34.40
N GLN A 588 -10.82 -23.48 -35.32
CA GLN A 588 -10.92 -23.01 -36.70
C GLN A 588 -10.99 -21.48 -36.77
N TYR A 589 -11.91 -20.88 -36.00
CA TYR A 589 -12.26 -19.46 -36.05
C TYR A 589 -11.11 -18.50 -35.69
N PHE A 590 -10.18 -18.94 -34.84
CA PHE A 590 -9.01 -18.16 -34.43
C PHE A 590 -7.68 -18.74 -34.97
N ARG A 591 -7.74 -19.67 -35.94
CA ARG A 591 -6.58 -20.36 -36.52
C ARG A 591 -5.65 -20.98 -35.45
N GLY A 592 -6.24 -21.45 -34.36
CA GLY A 592 -5.51 -22.06 -33.26
C GLY A 592 -5.05 -23.48 -33.57
N ARG A 593 -4.16 -23.99 -32.73
CA ARG A 593 -3.74 -25.40 -32.74
C ARG A 593 -3.93 -26.02 -31.35
N LYS A 594 -4.24 -27.31 -31.33
CA LYS A 594 -4.38 -28.14 -30.13
C LYS A 594 -3.26 -29.18 -30.08
N GLN A 595 -2.57 -29.24 -28.96
CA GLN A 595 -1.43 -30.15 -28.74
C GLN A 595 -1.58 -30.87 -27.40
N VAL A 596 -1.16 -32.13 -27.34
CA VAL A 596 -0.90 -32.83 -26.08
C VAL A 596 0.60 -32.74 -25.78
N VAL A 597 0.94 -32.51 -24.51
CA VAL A 597 2.32 -32.41 -24.06
C VAL A 597 2.53 -33.33 -22.85
N LEU A 598 3.34 -34.36 -23.01
CA LEU A 598 3.82 -35.19 -21.90
C LEU A 598 5.21 -34.68 -21.50
N THR A 599 5.46 -34.47 -20.22
CA THR A 599 6.76 -33.99 -19.70
C THR A 599 7.09 -34.62 -18.35
N THR A 600 8.37 -34.89 -18.10
CA THR A 600 8.88 -34.94 -16.71
C THR A 600 9.14 -33.52 -16.22
N LEU A 601 9.28 -33.33 -14.89
CA LEU A 601 9.61 -32.05 -14.27
C LEU A 601 10.86 -32.17 -13.38
N THR A 602 11.55 -31.05 -13.20
CA THR A 602 12.62 -30.84 -12.21
C THR A 602 12.16 -29.83 -11.16
N TRP A 603 13.02 -29.55 -10.17
CA TRP A 603 12.73 -28.60 -9.09
C TRP A 603 12.42 -27.16 -9.56
N PHE A 604 12.84 -26.76 -10.76
CA PHE A 604 12.49 -25.47 -11.38
C PHE A 604 11.52 -25.58 -12.58
N GLY A 605 10.90 -26.75 -12.77
CA GLY A 605 9.87 -26.98 -13.79
C GLY A 605 10.30 -27.91 -14.94
N GLY A 606 9.60 -27.80 -16.06
CA GLY A 606 9.82 -28.62 -17.26
C GLY A 606 10.90 -28.07 -18.20
N GLN A 607 11.02 -28.66 -19.39
CA GLN A 607 12.09 -28.34 -20.33
C GLN A 607 12.08 -26.88 -20.81
N ASN A 608 13.03 -26.07 -20.36
CA ASN A 608 13.24 -24.69 -20.83
C ASN A 608 14.73 -24.28 -20.76
N HIS A 609 15.36 -24.14 -21.93
CA HIS A 609 16.79 -23.83 -22.04
C HIS A 609 17.13 -22.34 -21.83
N PHE A 610 16.14 -21.44 -21.75
CA PHE A 610 16.39 -19.99 -21.67
C PHE A 610 17.23 -19.59 -20.44
N LEU A 611 16.86 -20.06 -19.25
CA LEU A 611 17.55 -19.69 -18.01
C LEU A 611 19.01 -20.18 -17.95
N PRO A 612 19.33 -21.46 -18.28
CA PRO A 612 20.72 -21.89 -18.43
C PRO A 612 21.52 -21.04 -19.43
N ILE A 613 20.97 -20.79 -20.62
CA ILE A 613 21.65 -20.02 -21.67
C ILE A 613 21.90 -18.57 -21.21
N ALA A 614 20.92 -17.95 -20.56
CA ALA A 614 21.06 -16.60 -20.01
C ALA A 614 22.21 -16.51 -18.99
N TYR A 615 22.36 -17.50 -18.10
CA TYR A 615 23.49 -17.56 -17.16
C TYR A 615 24.84 -17.74 -17.86
N LEU A 616 24.94 -18.61 -18.86
CA LEU A 616 26.18 -18.85 -19.62
C LEU A 616 26.60 -17.63 -20.46
N VAL A 617 25.65 -16.96 -21.12
CA VAL A 617 25.91 -15.73 -21.88
C VAL A 617 26.29 -14.58 -20.95
N THR A 618 25.61 -14.42 -19.81
CA THR A 618 25.91 -13.37 -18.82
C THR A 618 27.28 -13.60 -18.17
N SER A 619 27.60 -14.84 -17.80
CA SER A 619 28.94 -15.24 -17.31
C SER A 619 30.03 -14.86 -18.33
N SER A 620 29.84 -15.25 -19.60
CA SER A 620 30.79 -14.97 -20.68
C SER A 620 31.01 -13.46 -20.89
N LEU A 621 29.94 -12.65 -20.80
CA LEU A 621 30.01 -11.20 -20.90
C LEU A 621 30.72 -10.56 -19.70
N ILE A 622 30.45 -11.03 -18.47
CA ILE A 622 31.14 -10.58 -17.26
C ILE A 622 32.64 -10.92 -17.34
N LEU A 623 33.00 -12.12 -17.82
CA LEU A 623 34.39 -12.53 -18.02
C LEU A 623 35.12 -11.63 -19.02
N LEU A 624 34.49 -11.34 -20.16
CA LEU A 624 35.03 -10.45 -21.19
C LEU A 624 35.27 -9.05 -20.62
N ILE A 625 34.32 -8.50 -19.86
CA ILE A 625 34.47 -7.21 -19.18
C ILE A 625 35.60 -7.26 -18.14
N ALA A 626 35.70 -8.32 -17.35
CA ALA A 626 36.77 -8.50 -16.36
C ALA A 626 38.16 -8.51 -17.02
N VAL A 627 38.33 -9.22 -18.14
CA VAL A 627 39.57 -9.27 -18.92
C VAL A 627 39.89 -7.90 -19.52
N VAL A 628 38.92 -7.22 -20.14
CA VAL A 628 39.13 -5.88 -20.72
C VAL A 628 39.50 -4.86 -19.65
N LEU A 629 38.81 -4.83 -18.51
CA LEU A 629 39.15 -3.96 -17.38
C LEU A 629 40.53 -4.27 -16.80
N THR A 630 40.93 -5.55 -16.74
CA THR A 630 42.28 -5.96 -16.30
C THR A 630 43.34 -5.47 -17.27
N VAL A 631 43.15 -5.59 -18.59
CA VAL A 631 44.08 -5.07 -19.61
C VAL A 631 44.18 -3.55 -19.55
N VAL A 632 43.07 -2.84 -19.38
CA VAL A 632 43.04 -1.37 -19.22
C VAL A 632 43.78 -0.95 -17.94
N TRP A 633 43.56 -1.64 -16.81
CA TRP A 633 44.25 -1.36 -15.55
C TRP A 633 45.75 -1.64 -15.63
N LEU A 634 46.17 -2.75 -16.26
CA LEU A 634 47.59 -3.04 -16.49
C LEU A 634 48.28 -2.00 -17.39
N LYS A 635 47.58 -1.49 -18.41
CA LYS A 635 48.12 -0.52 -19.38
C LYS A 635 48.17 0.92 -18.84
N PHE A 636 47.16 1.36 -18.10
CA PHE A 636 47.01 2.76 -17.68
C PHE A 636 47.07 2.98 -16.16
N GLY A 637 46.66 1.99 -15.35
CA GLY A 637 46.61 2.10 -13.89
C GLY A 637 47.92 1.77 -13.17
N LYS A 638 48.80 0.98 -13.79
CA LYS A 638 50.08 0.57 -13.17
C LYS A 638 51.16 1.66 -13.22
N ASN A 639 51.08 2.58 -14.19
CA ASN A 639 51.97 3.74 -14.33
C ASN A 639 51.21 5.01 -13.92
N GLY A 640 51.10 5.25 -12.61
CA GLY A 640 50.42 6.42 -12.02
C GLY A 640 51.14 7.75 -12.23
N LYS A 641 51.35 8.17 -13.48
CA LYS A 641 51.97 9.45 -13.89
C LYS A 641 51.12 10.31 -14.83
N ASN A 642 49.93 9.83 -15.22
CA ASN A 642 49.10 10.48 -16.25
C ASN A 642 47.78 11.06 -15.69
N MET A 643 47.73 11.36 -14.39
CA MET A 643 46.65 12.15 -13.76
C MET A 643 47.25 13.18 -12.79
N GLU A 644 48.17 14.00 -13.31
CA GLU A 644 48.41 15.34 -12.79
C GLU A 644 47.45 16.28 -13.55
N GLU A 645 46.66 17.09 -12.82
CA GLU A 645 45.76 18.13 -13.37
C GLU A 645 46.42 19.52 -13.36
#